data_AF-A0A1P8FKH0-F1
#
_entry.id   AF-A0A1P8FKH0-F1
#
_cell.length_a   1.000
_cell.length_b   1.000
_cell.length_c   1.000
_cell.angle_alpha   90.00
_cell.angle_beta   90.00
_cell.angle_gamma   90.00
#
_symmetry.space_group_name_H-M   'P 1'
#
loop_
_entity.id
_entity.type
_entity.pdbx_description
1 polymer ?
#
loop_
_entity_poly.entity_id
_entity_poly.type
_entity_poly.pdbx_seq_one_letter_code
_entity_poly.pdbx_strand_id
1 'polypeptide(L)'
;MTARQLPAHAAALLAAVLVASCGGGGSPGDTRTSIPTPPVEPVVGPDKFLMFPNPQKQADGTVQTTTDAYAAAYYRANDPNNERDTLAKWKAKNGFETGTGQEITVVFGDQRDLGYGRRMNARRNPDGTLAFYVENYLVRLGADYTYSNLNLEAAIARDAGHFIGVNAIEFSPGPNGGAPYAKWYNFSSTTGNRATQVDLDGRGTKAMPGPCITCHGGRGDALTPPAANGNPLFNLVQFSESKSRGDVEGHMHPFEVDAFGFNTTPGFTRAEQEAAIKTINRWILCSYPLAGTSTAPEDQCRRPANPSEWQGTAAALIKAYYGGDGLPNATFVDDYVPEGWQSAGQSTLYENVIRPSCRTCHIMRGTRGNSDIDFHTYEKFRAYNDRIKIHVQERGNMPLAKIVYTAFYAGTGPNSVATFLAAQGHTARDSAGAALLPGRPIAVTGPDRVLAPGNSTLYGSDSLFASTYQWSLVSGTGATLTNATTATPTFFASSVGTYVVQLVVTGNGATSAPVQQTLVVKSDLAIAPGAIKFADIKNVLQTAGCTNCHSATGELPRPPLFYTNYDRNGDGVQDATDELWFYTEVRSRINFTEVAASPILRKPSGNHHGGGLLVGFDTSKAPGEATRRNYDTFLNWILNGAPYQ
;
A
#
# COMPACT_ATOMS: atom_id res chain seq x y z
N MET A 1 -30.95 40.14 -59.02
CA MET A 1 -29.81 40.94 -59.49
C MET A 1 -28.65 40.66 -58.55
N THR A 2 -27.73 39.75 -58.89
CA THR A 2 -26.42 40.02 -59.54
C THR A 2 -25.61 41.08 -58.79
N ALA A 3 -24.31 40.99 -58.50
CA ALA A 3 -23.26 39.96 -58.48
C ALA A 3 -21.96 40.75 -58.18
N ARG A 4 -21.08 40.23 -57.31
CA ARG A 4 -19.62 40.55 -57.17
C ARG A 4 -19.28 42.01 -56.72
N GLN A 5 -18.16 42.37 -56.07
CA GLN A 5 -16.75 41.95 -56.11
C GLN A 5 -16.01 42.26 -54.77
N LEU A 6 -14.93 41.51 -54.51
CA LEU A 6 -13.77 41.75 -53.59
C LEU A 6 -12.91 42.99 -54.05
N PRO A 7 -11.82 43.49 -53.38
CA PRO A 7 -10.94 42.89 -52.36
C PRO A 7 -10.31 43.82 -51.25
N ALA A 8 -9.59 43.16 -50.31
CA ALA A 8 -8.33 43.50 -49.58
C ALA A 8 -7.90 44.96 -49.26
N HIS A 9 -7.48 45.21 -48.00
CA HIS A 9 -6.07 45.45 -47.61
C HIS A 9 -5.90 45.88 -46.11
N ALA A 10 -4.81 45.37 -45.51
CA ALA A 10 -3.90 45.98 -44.51
C ALA A 10 -4.47 46.55 -43.18
N ALA A 11 -4.20 45.96 -42.01
CA ALA A 11 -2.95 45.93 -41.22
C ALA A 11 -2.89 47.02 -40.11
N ALA A 12 -2.92 46.52 -38.87
CA ALA A 12 -2.05 46.85 -37.74
C ALA A 12 -2.22 48.12 -36.87
N LEU A 13 -1.83 47.89 -35.60
CA LEU A 13 -1.54 48.74 -34.44
C LEU A 13 -2.71 49.11 -33.51
N LEU A 14 -2.76 48.73 -32.23
CA LEU A 14 -1.86 48.66 -31.04
C LEU A 14 -2.06 49.85 -30.07
N ALA A 15 -1.98 49.49 -28.78
CA ALA A 15 -1.86 50.30 -27.54
C ALA A 15 -3.18 50.83 -26.95
N ALA A 16 -3.72 50.27 -25.85
CA ALA A 16 -3.23 50.25 -24.44
C ALA A 16 -3.34 51.66 -23.79
N VAL A 17 -3.96 51.87 -22.63
CA VAL A 17 -3.47 51.48 -21.29
C VAL A 17 -4.47 51.94 -20.19
N LEU A 18 -4.70 51.06 -19.18
CA LEU A 18 -5.04 51.23 -17.73
C LEU A 18 -6.28 52.03 -17.27
N VAL A 19 -7.09 51.42 -16.37
CA VAL A 19 -6.95 51.53 -14.89
C VAL A 19 -7.53 50.27 -14.21
N ALA A 20 -6.80 49.77 -13.23
CA ALA A 20 -7.10 48.62 -12.37
C ALA A 20 -8.03 48.96 -11.20
N SER A 21 -8.76 47.96 -10.69
CA SER A 21 -8.99 47.79 -9.26
C SER A 21 -9.26 46.33 -8.91
N CYS A 22 -8.54 45.86 -7.90
CA CYS A 22 -8.42 44.50 -7.40
C CYS A 22 -9.68 43.91 -6.76
N GLY A 23 -9.67 42.58 -6.70
CA GLY A 23 -10.45 41.70 -5.82
C GLY A 23 -10.58 40.36 -6.54
N GLY A 24 -10.09 39.21 -6.08
CA GLY A 24 -9.56 38.73 -4.81
C GLY A 24 -9.52 37.20 -5.01
N GLY A 25 -8.53 36.52 -4.43
CA GLY A 25 -8.16 35.15 -4.81
C GLY A 25 -9.25 34.08 -4.70
N GLY A 26 -9.14 33.08 -5.59
CA GLY A 26 -9.87 31.80 -5.57
C GLY A 26 -10.28 31.31 -6.96
N SER A 27 -9.95 30.05 -7.31
CA SER A 27 -10.47 29.29 -8.49
C SER A 27 -10.00 29.83 -9.87
N PRO A 28 -10.42 29.37 -11.08
CA PRO A 28 -11.27 28.25 -11.56
C PRO A 28 -10.69 27.61 -12.87
N GLY A 29 -9.74 26.67 -12.77
CA GLY A 29 -8.95 26.18 -13.92
C GLY A 29 -9.47 24.94 -14.67
N ASP A 30 -10.37 24.15 -14.08
CA ASP A 30 -10.96 23.02 -14.81
C ASP A 30 -12.09 23.56 -15.71
N THR A 31 -11.76 23.90 -16.96
CA THR A 31 -12.78 24.17 -17.97
C THR A 31 -13.43 22.85 -18.38
N ARG A 32 -14.58 22.52 -17.81
CA ARG A 32 -15.45 21.44 -18.30
C ARG A 32 -16.53 22.05 -19.20
N THR A 33 -16.38 21.94 -20.52
CA THR A 33 -17.55 22.04 -21.40
C THR A 33 -18.45 20.86 -21.10
N SER A 34 -19.73 21.14 -20.83
CA SER A 34 -20.77 20.16 -20.49
C SER A 34 -20.76 18.93 -21.39
N ILE A 35 -20.24 17.82 -20.88
CA ILE A 35 -20.48 16.47 -21.38
C ILE A 35 -21.20 15.75 -20.24
N PRO A 36 -22.29 14.99 -20.50
CA PRO A 36 -22.91 14.14 -19.49
C PRO A 36 -21.84 13.33 -18.78
N THR A 37 -21.92 13.26 -17.45
CA THR A 37 -20.99 12.50 -16.60
C THR A 37 -20.65 11.20 -17.30
N PRO A 38 -19.43 11.03 -17.83
CA PRO A 38 -19.03 9.74 -18.33
C PRO A 38 -19.26 8.77 -17.17
N PRO A 39 -19.71 7.52 -17.41
CA PRO A 39 -19.52 6.50 -16.39
C PRO A 39 -18.09 6.66 -15.91
N VAL A 40 -17.88 6.61 -14.59
CA VAL A 40 -16.53 6.58 -14.02
C VAL A 40 -15.84 5.43 -14.75
N GLU A 41 -15.06 5.75 -15.78
CA GLU A 41 -14.29 4.76 -16.49
C GLU A 41 -13.42 4.18 -15.38
N PRO A 42 -13.60 2.88 -15.04
CA PRO A 42 -12.72 2.21 -14.10
C PRO A 42 -11.31 2.54 -14.57
N VAL A 43 -10.36 2.79 -13.66
CA VAL A 43 -8.98 3.02 -14.06
C VAL A 43 -8.58 1.90 -15.03
N VAL A 44 -8.51 2.24 -16.33
CA VAL A 44 -8.14 1.29 -17.36
C VAL A 44 -6.64 1.16 -17.24
N GLY A 45 -6.23 0.21 -16.41
CA GLY A 45 -4.87 -0.27 -16.28
C GLY A 45 -4.27 -0.21 -14.86
N PRO A 46 -3.31 -1.08 -14.56
CA PRO A 46 -3.26 -2.53 -14.81
C PRO A 46 -4.06 -3.29 -13.73
N ASP A 47 -4.09 -4.60 -13.89
CA ASP A 47 -4.35 -5.67 -12.93
C ASP A 47 -3.73 -5.49 -11.50
N LYS A 48 -4.01 -4.38 -10.80
CA LYS A 48 -3.34 -3.91 -9.57
C LYS A 48 -4.08 -4.22 -8.27
N PHE A 49 -5.31 -4.71 -8.34
CA PHE A 49 -5.98 -5.21 -7.15
C PHE A 49 -5.16 -6.36 -6.56
N LEU A 50 -5.14 -6.50 -5.24
CA LEU A 50 -4.34 -7.52 -4.56
C LEU A 50 -2.83 -7.45 -4.86
N MET A 51 -2.34 -6.31 -5.37
CA MET A 51 -0.92 -6.03 -5.54
C MET A 51 -0.51 -4.88 -4.61
N PHE A 52 0.78 -4.85 -4.25
CA PHE A 52 1.31 -3.71 -3.51
C PHE A 52 1.20 -2.43 -4.34
N PRO A 53 0.61 -1.34 -3.79
CA PRO A 53 0.50 -0.06 -4.49
C PRO A 53 1.85 0.51 -4.93
N ASN A 54 2.90 0.17 -4.18
CA ASN A 54 4.27 0.61 -4.39
C ASN A 54 5.16 -0.63 -4.59
N PRO A 55 5.13 -1.24 -5.78
CA PRO A 55 5.86 -2.48 -6.04
C PRO A 55 7.38 -2.29 -6.07
N GLN A 56 8.12 -3.36 -5.77
CA GLN A 56 9.58 -3.41 -5.86
C GLN A 56 10.04 -3.53 -7.33
N LYS A 57 10.16 -2.38 -8.00
CA LYS A 57 10.59 -2.32 -9.41
C LYS A 57 12.11 -2.55 -9.54
N GLN A 58 12.48 -3.47 -10.43
CA GLN A 58 13.86 -3.78 -10.78
C GLN A 58 14.36 -2.92 -11.94
N ALA A 59 15.67 -2.96 -12.22
CA ALA A 59 16.29 -2.17 -13.28
C ALA A 59 15.74 -2.51 -14.68
N ASP A 60 15.35 -3.77 -14.90
CA ASP A 60 14.71 -4.25 -16.13
C ASP A 60 13.22 -3.91 -16.24
N GLY A 61 12.66 -3.22 -15.23
CA GLY A 61 11.26 -2.83 -15.17
C GLY A 61 10.32 -3.86 -14.55
N THR A 62 10.79 -5.07 -14.23
CA THR A 62 9.97 -6.10 -13.58
C THR A 62 9.61 -5.73 -12.15
N VAL A 63 8.49 -6.26 -11.66
CA VAL A 63 8.06 -6.13 -10.25
C VAL A 63 8.42 -7.40 -9.52
N GLN A 64 9.42 -7.35 -8.64
CA GLN A 64 9.96 -8.56 -8.01
C GLN A 64 8.91 -9.33 -7.19
N THR A 65 8.05 -8.62 -6.45
CA THR A 65 7.01 -9.19 -5.58
C THR A 65 5.91 -9.93 -6.34
N THR A 66 5.90 -9.89 -7.68
CA THR A 66 4.91 -10.56 -8.53
C THR A 66 5.54 -11.64 -9.41
N THR A 67 6.78 -12.07 -9.11
CA THR A 67 7.51 -13.09 -9.89
C THR A 67 7.42 -14.49 -9.27
N ASP A 68 7.58 -15.53 -10.09
CA ASP A 68 7.70 -16.91 -9.59
C ASP A 68 8.91 -17.11 -8.67
N ALA A 69 10.01 -16.39 -8.93
CA ALA A 69 11.18 -16.42 -8.06
C ALA A 69 10.84 -15.96 -6.63
N TYR A 70 9.94 -14.99 -6.48
CA TYR A 70 9.44 -14.53 -5.19
C TYR A 70 8.62 -15.60 -4.48
N ALA A 71 7.68 -16.23 -5.18
CA ALA A 71 6.88 -17.33 -4.64
C ALA A 71 7.74 -18.53 -4.25
N ALA A 72 8.71 -18.90 -5.09
CA ALA A 72 9.65 -19.98 -4.81
C ALA A 72 10.53 -19.67 -3.59
N ALA A 73 11.01 -18.43 -3.45
CA ALA A 73 11.74 -18.00 -2.26
C ALA A 73 10.88 -18.05 -1.00
N TYR A 74 9.59 -17.72 -1.11
CA TYR A 74 8.66 -17.73 0.02
C TYR A 74 8.44 -19.14 0.53
N TYR A 75 8.14 -20.07 -0.39
CA TYR A 75 7.91 -21.47 0.00
C TYR A 75 9.20 -22.20 0.37
N ARG A 76 10.36 -21.86 -0.19
CA ARG A 76 11.65 -22.39 0.30
C ARG A 76 11.93 -21.94 1.74
N ALA A 77 11.55 -20.73 2.10
CA ALA A 77 11.73 -20.22 3.46
C ALA A 77 10.77 -20.86 4.47
N ASN A 78 9.53 -21.15 4.06
CA ASN A 78 8.45 -21.59 4.96
C ASN A 78 8.13 -23.10 4.90
N ASP A 79 8.46 -23.77 3.81
CA ASP A 79 8.22 -25.20 3.57
C ASP A 79 9.37 -25.83 2.76
N PRO A 80 10.61 -25.83 3.30
CA PRO A 80 11.81 -26.26 2.56
C PRO A 80 11.77 -27.73 2.12
N ASN A 81 10.99 -28.57 2.81
CA ASN A 81 10.89 -30.01 2.58
C ASN A 81 9.62 -30.42 1.80
N ASN A 82 8.86 -29.44 1.29
CA ASN A 82 7.60 -29.69 0.58
C ASN A 82 6.60 -30.55 1.39
N GLU A 83 6.47 -30.28 2.68
CA GLU A 83 5.48 -30.91 3.57
C GLU A 83 4.09 -30.28 3.41
N ARG A 84 3.97 -29.22 2.60
CA ARG A 84 2.74 -28.43 2.36
C ARG A 84 2.56 -28.09 0.88
N ASP A 85 3.12 -28.89 -0.02
CA ASP A 85 3.01 -28.71 -1.47
C ASP A 85 1.70 -29.28 -2.05
N THR A 86 0.88 -29.96 -1.25
CA THR A 86 -0.50 -30.34 -1.58
C THR A 86 -1.45 -30.06 -0.42
N LEU A 87 -2.74 -29.88 -0.72
CA LEU A 87 -3.78 -29.67 0.30
C LEU A 87 -3.83 -30.82 1.29
N ALA A 88 -3.70 -32.07 0.82
CA ALA A 88 -3.71 -33.24 1.67
C ALA A 88 -2.53 -33.24 2.66
N LYS A 89 -1.32 -32.96 2.18
CA LYS A 89 -0.14 -32.85 3.05
C LYS A 89 -0.26 -31.67 4.01
N TRP A 90 -0.75 -30.52 3.54
CA TRP A 90 -0.99 -29.35 4.40
C TRP A 90 -2.01 -29.64 5.50
N LYS A 91 -3.13 -30.31 5.19
CA LYS A 91 -4.14 -30.73 6.17
C LYS A 91 -3.55 -31.70 7.20
N ALA A 92 -2.80 -32.70 6.73
CA ALA A 92 -2.14 -33.67 7.60
C ALA A 92 -1.12 -33.00 8.53
N LYS A 93 -0.30 -32.09 8.02
CA LYS A 93 0.69 -31.34 8.80
C LYS A 93 0.05 -30.45 9.86
N ASN A 94 -1.13 -29.92 9.59
CA ASN A 94 -1.90 -29.09 10.52
C ASN A 94 -2.88 -29.88 11.40
N GLY A 95 -2.94 -31.21 11.27
CA GLY A 95 -3.68 -32.11 12.13
C GLY A 95 -5.18 -32.22 11.84
N PHE A 96 -5.66 -31.71 10.71
CA PHE A 96 -7.08 -31.85 10.34
C PHE A 96 -7.50 -33.32 10.25
N GLU A 97 -8.72 -33.63 10.68
CA GLU A 97 -9.33 -34.96 10.60
C GLU A 97 -8.63 -36.04 11.47
N THR A 98 -7.78 -35.61 12.42
CA THR A 98 -7.09 -36.52 13.35
C THR A 98 -7.90 -36.85 14.62
N GLY A 99 -9.03 -36.18 14.84
CA GLY A 99 -9.83 -36.30 16.08
C GLY A 99 -9.18 -35.65 17.31
N THR A 100 -8.05 -34.96 17.15
CA THR A 100 -7.40 -34.17 18.21
C THR A 100 -7.69 -32.68 18.03
N GLY A 101 -7.46 -31.84 19.05
CA GLY A 101 -7.68 -30.40 18.95
C GLY A 101 -9.14 -30.01 18.78
N GLN A 102 -9.40 -28.83 18.22
CA GLN A 102 -10.75 -28.31 17.95
C GLN A 102 -10.87 -27.95 16.47
N GLU A 103 -11.98 -28.35 15.83
CA GLU A 103 -12.30 -28.02 14.44
C GLU A 103 -13.70 -27.41 14.36
N ILE A 104 -13.83 -26.34 13.57
CA ILE A 104 -15.09 -25.62 13.34
C ILE A 104 -15.23 -25.35 11.85
N THR A 105 -16.41 -25.64 11.30
CA THR A 105 -16.76 -25.26 9.93
C THR A 105 -17.85 -24.21 9.94
N VAL A 106 -17.67 -23.15 9.15
CA VAL A 106 -18.71 -22.14 8.89
C VAL A 106 -18.89 -21.95 7.39
N VAL A 107 -20.12 -21.63 6.96
CA VAL A 107 -20.45 -21.39 5.56
C VAL A 107 -21.15 -20.05 5.42
N PHE A 108 -20.60 -19.19 4.56
CA PHE A 108 -21.09 -17.83 4.37
C PHE A 108 -20.77 -17.29 2.98
N GLY A 109 -21.52 -16.28 2.55
CA GLY A 109 -21.22 -15.51 1.35
C GLY A 109 -20.34 -14.32 1.69
N ASP A 110 -19.21 -14.17 1.03
CA ASP A 110 -18.32 -13.03 1.21
C ASP A 110 -18.81 -11.86 0.36
N GLN A 111 -19.45 -10.86 0.97
CA GLN A 111 -20.07 -9.75 0.23
C GLN A 111 -19.14 -8.56 -0.02
N ARG A 112 -17.99 -8.51 0.66
CA ARG A 112 -17.08 -7.34 0.62
C ARG A 112 -15.72 -7.65 0.01
N ASP A 113 -15.12 -8.82 0.27
CA ASP A 113 -13.77 -9.16 -0.21
C ASP A 113 -13.81 -9.75 -1.64
N LEU A 114 -13.92 -11.07 -1.76
CA LEU A 114 -13.84 -11.78 -3.04
C LEU A 114 -15.21 -12.23 -3.60
N GLY A 115 -16.33 -11.91 -2.98
CA GLY A 115 -17.61 -12.25 -3.60
C GLY A 115 -17.92 -13.75 -3.66
N TYR A 116 -17.14 -14.59 -2.98
CA TYR A 116 -17.28 -16.05 -3.04
C TYR A 116 -18.31 -16.58 -2.04
N GLY A 117 -18.90 -17.72 -2.37
CA GLY A 117 -19.42 -18.61 -1.33
C GLY A 117 -18.23 -19.30 -0.70
N ARG A 118 -18.15 -19.26 0.63
CA ARG A 118 -17.00 -19.77 1.36
C ARG A 118 -17.47 -20.82 2.36
N ARG A 119 -16.87 -22.01 2.26
CA ARG A 119 -16.92 -23.02 3.32
C ARG A 119 -15.56 -23.01 4.01
N MET A 120 -15.52 -22.38 5.17
CA MET A 120 -14.30 -22.21 5.94
C MET A 120 -14.20 -23.28 7.02
N ASN A 121 -13.04 -23.91 7.11
CA ASN A 121 -12.70 -24.89 8.12
C ASN A 121 -11.53 -24.34 8.94
N ALA A 122 -11.80 -24.07 10.20
CA ALA A 122 -10.85 -23.55 11.17
C ALA A 122 -10.45 -24.66 12.14
N ARG A 123 -9.17 -24.65 12.53
CA ARG A 123 -8.62 -25.59 13.50
C ARG A 123 -7.72 -24.88 14.50
N ARG A 124 -7.85 -25.27 15.76
CA ARG A 124 -6.93 -24.95 16.85
C ARG A 124 -6.34 -26.23 17.41
N ASN A 125 -5.02 -26.37 17.30
CA ASN A 125 -4.30 -27.51 17.85
C ASN A 125 -4.13 -27.38 19.37
N PRO A 126 -3.88 -28.49 20.08
CA PRO A 126 -3.61 -28.47 21.53
C PRO A 126 -2.40 -27.60 21.91
N ASP A 127 -1.41 -27.49 21.03
CA ASP A 127 -0.22 -26.65 21.20
C ASP A 127 -0.47 -25.15 20.94
N GLY A 128 -1.69 -24.77 20.58
CA GLY A 128 -2.09 -23.39 20.31
C GLY A 128 -1.87 -22.94 18.88
N THR A 129 -1.26 -23.75 18.01
CA THR A 129 -1.16 -23.42 16.57
C THR A 129 -2.54 -23.40 15.91
N LEU A 130 -2.70 -22.53 14.92
CA LEU A 130 -3.97 -22.33 14.22
C LEU A 130 -3.82 -22.65 12.75
N ALA A 131 -4.85 -23.21 12.15
CA ALA A 131 -4.89 -23.49 10.73
C ALA A 131 -6.29 -23.27 10.16
N PHE A 132 -6.36 -22.66 8.99
CA PHE A 132 -7.61 -22.32 8.32
C PHE A 132 -7.49 -22.72 6.86
N TYR A 133 -8.47 -23.44 6.33
CA TYR A 133 -8.61 -23.60 4.88
C TYR A 133 -10.03 -23.29 4.46
N VAL A 134 -10.17 -22.68 3.28
CA VAL A 134 -11.43 -22.14 2.79
C VAL A 134 -11.68 -22.71 1.41
N GLU A 135 -12.72 -23.52 1.27
CA GLU A 135 -13.24 -23.92 -0.03
C GLU A 135 -14.01 -22.73 -0.62
N ASN A 136 -13.61 -22.26 -1.81
CA ASN A 136 -14.23 -21.11 -2.45
C ASN A 136 -15.06 -21.52 -3.67
N TYR A 137 -16.24 -20.92 -3.77
CA TYR A 137 -17.24 -21.21 -4.79
C TYR A 137 -17.64 -19.93 -5.51
N LEU A 138 -17.64 -19.98 -6.84
CA LEU A 138 -18.01 -18.85 -7.70
C LEU A 138 -18.92 -19.31 -8.83
N VAL A 139 -20.14 -18.77 -8.84
CA VAL A 139 -21.10 -18.89 -9.94
C VAL A 139 -20.97 -17.64 -10.81
N ARG A 140 -20.51 -17.80 -12.05
CA ARG A 140 -20.32 -16.68 -12.99
C ARG A 140 -21.61 -16.41 -13.75
N LEU A 141 -22.29 -15.30 -13.40
CA LEU A 141 -23.52 -14.84 -14.06
C LEU A 141 -23.27 -13.87 -15.24
N GLY A 142 -22.01 -13.59 -15.57
CA GLY A 142 -21.61 -12.68 -16.63
C GLY A 142 -20.09 -12.55 -16.74
N ALA A 143 -19.62 -11.58 -17.55
CA ALA A 143 -18.19 -11.30 -17.72
C ALA A 143 -17.56 -10.66 -16.46
N ASP A 144 -18.35 -9.89 -15.70
CA ASP A 144 -17.88 -9.22 -14.50
C ASP A 144 -18.07 -10.06 -13.24
N TYR A 145 -16.97 -10.28 -12.52
CA TYR A 145 -16.95 -10.81 -11.17
C TYR A 145 -17.69 -9.88 -10.19
N THR A 146 -18.69 -10.44 -9.49
CA THR A 146 -19.47 -9.80 -8.41
C THR A 146 -20.00 -10.87 -7.44
N TYR A 147 -20.35 -10.48 -6.22
CA TYR A 147 -21.07 -11.36 -5.29
C TYR A 147 -22.49 -11.66 -5.80
N SER A 148 -22.94 -12.90 -5.64
CA SER A 148 -24.35 -13.27 -5.72
C SER A 148 -24.69 -14.35 -4.68
N ASN A 149 -25.96 -14.44 -4.29
CA ASN A 149 -26.42 -15.47 -3.36
C ASN A 149 -26.21 -16.90 -3.90
N LEU A 150 -26.16 -17.09 -5.22
CA LEU A 150 -25.86 -18.40 -5.82
C LEU A 150 -24.46 -18.90 -5.43
N ASN A 151 -23.52 -18.00 -5.16
CA ASN A 151 -22.18 -18.39 -4.70
C ASN A 151 -22.29 -19.09 -3.33
N LEU A 152 -23.10 -18.53 -2.42
CA LEU A 152 -23.38 -19.13 -1.11
C LEU A 152 -24.14 -20.46 -1.27
N GLU A 153 -25.14 -20.52 -2.13
CA GLU A 153 -25.87 -21.77 -2.41
C GLU A 153 -24.94 -22.87 -2.94
N ALA A 154 -24.02 -22.54 -3.84
CA ALA A 154 -22.99 -23.47 -4.32
C ALA A 154 -22.05 -23.94 -3.19
N ALA A 155 -21.69 -23.08 -2.25
CA ALA A 155 -20.88 -23.46 -1.08
C ALA A 155 -21.64 -24.36 -0.10
N ILE A 156 -22.93 -24.12 0.09
CA ILE A 156 -23.82 -24.97 0.90
C ILE A 156 -23.94 -26.37 0.27
N ALA A 157 -24.19 -26.43 -1.03
CA ALA A 157 -24.27 -27.66 -1.80
C ALA A 157 -22.90 -28.34 -2.00
N ARG A 158 -21.80 -27.60 -1.76
CA ARG A 158 -20.42 -27.97 -2.14
C ARG A 158 -20.31 -28.37 -3.61
N ASP A 159 -20.92 -27.58 -4.49
CA ASP A 159 -21.00 -27.89 -5.91
C ASP A 159 -19.61 -27.87 -6.58
N ALA A 160 -19.17 -29.03 -7.05
CA ALA A 160 -17.88 -29.20 -7.71
C ALA A 160 -17.77 -28.42 -9.03
N GLY A 161 -18.88 -28.12 -9.71
CA GLY A 161 -18.90 -27.31 -10.93
C GLY A 161 -18.57 -25.84 -10.69
N HIS A 162 -18.67 -25.38 -9.44
CA HIS A 162 -18.41 -23.99 -9.04
C HIS A 162 -17.24 -23.84 -8.08
N PHE A 163 -16.55 -24.94 -7.74
CA PHE A 163 -15.40 -24.95 -6.85
C PHE A 163 -14.13 -24.45 -7.55
N ILE A 164 -13.61 -23.30 -7.12
CA ILE A 164 -12.51 -22.60 -7.81
C ILE A 164 -11.15 -22.73 -7.12
N GLY A 165 -11.11 -23.23 -5.88
CA GLY A 165 -9.85 -23.52 -5.19
C GLY A 165 -9.93 -23.33 -3.68
N VAL A 166 -8.79 -23.57 -3.03
CA VAL A 166 -8.65 -23.44 -1.57
C VAL A 166 -7.63 -22.37 -1.21
N ASN A 167 -8.04 -21.36 -0.45
CA ASN A 167 -7.10 -20.50 0.26
C ASN A 167 -6.82 -21.14 1.64
N ALA A 168 -5.59 -21.08 2.11
CA ALA A 168 -5.27 -21.56 3.46
C ALA A 168 -4.24 -20.68 4.17
N ILE A 169 -4.36 -20.64 5.49
CA ILE A 169 -3.47 -19.90 6.39
C ILE A 169 -3.09 -20.83 7.54
N GLU A 170 -1.82 -20.88 7.90
CA GLU A 170 -1.39 -21.46 9.18
C GLU A 170 -0.65 -20.42 10.03
N PHE A 171 -0.91 -20.42 11.34
CA PHE A 171 -0.16 -19.67 12.34
C PHE A 171 0.60 -20.67 13.21
N SER A 172 1.88 -20.79 12.92
CA SER A 172 2.77 -21.81 13.48
C SER A 172 4.22 -21.30 13.48
N PRO A 173 5.13 -21.90 14.27
CA PRO A 173 6.56 -21.62 14.17
C PRO A 173 7.12 -21.83 12.76
N GLY A 174 8.25 -21.18 12.44
CA GLY A 174 8.96 -21.42 11.18
C GLY A 174 9.62 -22.81 11.14
N PRO A 175 10.21 -23.22 10.00
CA PRO A 175 10.92 -24.51 9.90
C PRO A 175 12.05 -24.70 10.91
N ASN A 176 12.61 -23.60 11.42
CA ASN A 176 13.68 -23.58 12.42
C ASN A 176 13.15 -23.34 13.86
N GLY A 177 11.83 -23.42 14.08
CA GLY A 177 11.20 -23.10 15.36
C GLY A 177 10.91 -21.60 15.54
N GLY A 178 11.01 -21.12 16.78
CA GLY A 178 10.78 -19.72 17.13
C GLY A 178 9.30 -19.35 17.35
N ALA A 179 9.04 -18.04 17.46
CA ALA A 179 7.67 -17.55 17.64
C ALA A 179 6.81 -17.81 16.38
N PRO A 180 5.52 -18.14 16.56
CA PRO A 180 4.63 -18.39 15.44
C PRO A 180 4.32 -17.11 14.65
N TYR A 181 4.15 -17.27 13.34
CA TYR A 181 3.73 -16.24 12.40
C TYR A 181 2.83 -16.85 11.31
N ALA A 182 2.06 -16.00 10.62
CA ALA A 182 1.10 -16.43 9.61
C ALA A 182 1.79 -16.78 8.28
N LYS A 183 1.42 -17.92 7.70
CA LYS A 183 1.90 -18.42 6.41
C LYS A 183 0.73 -18.63 5.45
N TRP A 184 0.95 -18.36 4.17
CA TRP A 184 -0.11 -18.22 3.17
C TRP A 184 0.01 -19.28 2.08
N TYR A 185 -1.10 -19.97 1.79
CA TYR A 185 -1.14 -21.04 0.80
C TYR A 185 -2.39 -20.91 -0.07
N ASN A 186 -2.26 -21.38 -1.30
CA ASN A 186 -3.37 -21.61 -2.20
C ASN A 186 -3.22 -22.98 -2.82
N PHE A 187 -4.33 -23.70 -3.00
CA PHE A 187 -4.35 -25.01 -3.61
C PHE A 187 -5.34 -25.05 -4.77
N SER A 188 -4.91 -25.69 -5.86
CA SER A 188 -5.73 -25.92 -7.06
C SER A 188 -6.96 -26.75 -6.70
N SER A 189 -8.14 -26.32 -7.16
CA SER A 189 -9.37 -27.13 -7.05
C SER A 189 -9.31 -28.44 -7.82
N THR A 190 -8.48 -28.51 -8.86
CA THR A 190 -8.37 -29.69 -9.75
C THR A 190 -7.35 -30.70 -9.25
N THR A 191 -6.17 -30.24 -8.86
CA THR A 191 -5.04 -31.14 -8.51
C THR A 191 -4.79 -31.25 -7.02
N GLY A 192 -5.29 -30.29 -6.22
CA GLY A 192 -4.90 -30.15 -4.82
C GLY A 192 -3.45 -29.70 -4.61
N ASN A 193 -2.68 -29.46 -5.67
CA ASN A 193 -1.30 -28.98 -5.57
C ASN A 193 -1.27 -27.52 -5.14
N ARG A 194 -0.21 -27.14 -4.42
CA ARG A 194 0.06 -25.77 -4.00
C ARG A 194 0.33 -24.90 -5.21
N ALA A 195 -0.41 -23.82 -5.32
CA ALA A 195 -0.26 -22.81 -6.34
C ALA A 195 0.84 -21.79 -5.96
N THR A 196 1.74 -21.51 -6.88
CA THR A 196 2.73 -20.42 -6.78
C THR A 196 2.21 -19.10 -7.36
N GLN A 197 1.14 -19.16 -8.15
CA GLN A 197 0.40 -18.01 -8.64
C GLN A 197 -1.10 -18.25 -8.53
N VAL A 198 -1.87 -17.18 -8.34
CA VAL A 198 -3.33 -17.22 -8.25
C VAL A 198 -3.97 -16.05 -8.98
N ASP A 199 -5.13 -16.28 -9.57
CA ASP A 199 -6.03 -15.22 -10.03
C ASP A 199 -7.27 -15.24 -9.15
N LEU A 200 -7.29 -14.36 -8.15
CA LEU A 200 -8.36 -14.30 -7.15
C LEU A 200 -9.45 -13.31 -7.51
N ASP A 201 -9.27 -12.46 -8.52
CA ASP A 201 -10.20 -11.38 -8.85
C ASP A 201 -10.60 -11.35 -10.33
N GLY A 202 -10.17 -12.37 -11.10
CA GLY A 202 -10.47 -12.55 -12.52
C GLY A 202 -9.72 -11.57 -13.42
N ARG A 203 -8.56 -11.06 -12.95
CA ARG A 203 -7.82 -10.00 -13.64
C ARG A 203 -6.41 -10.38 -14.07
N GLY A 204 -5.98 -11.60 -13.77
CA GLY A 204 -4.66 -12.09 -14.12
C GLY A 204 -3.97 -12.74 -12.93
N THR A 205 -2.99 -13.59 -13.24
CA THR A 205 -2.27 -14.35 -12.23
C THR A 205 -1.28 -13.47 -11.48
N LYS A 206 -1.21 -13.68 -10.17
CA LYS A 206 -0.35 -12.93 -9.25
C LYS A 206 0.44 -13.92 -8.40
N ALA A 207 1.75 -13.70 -8.27
CA ALA A 207 2.63 -14.60 -7.52
C ALA A 207 2.37 -14.56 -6.01
N MET A 208 2.37 -15.73 -5.37
CA MET A 208 2.26 -15.86 -3.92
C MET A 208 3.52 -15.34 -3.21
N PRO A 209 3.41 -14.84 -1.96
CA PRO A 209 2.19 -14.67 -1.16
C PRO A 209 1.46 -13.33 -1.43
N GLY A 210 1.90 -12.55 -2.43
CA GLY A 210 1.49 -11.16 -2.67
C GLY A 210 -0.01 -10.89 -2.55
N PRO A 211 -0.88 -11.65 -3.24
CA PRO A 211 -2.33 -11.48 -3.18
C PRO A 211 -2.90 -11.59 -1.76
N CYS A 212 -2.41 -12.54 -0.96
CA CYS A 212 -2.87 -12.73 0.41
C CYS A 212 -2.37 -11.60 1.31
N ILE A 213 -1.07 -11.29 1.26
CA ILE A 213 -0.46 -10.35 2.21
C ILE A 213 -0.86 -8.90 1.93
N THR A 214 -1.37 -8.59 0.74
CA THR A 214 -1.95 -7.28 0.46
C THR A 214 -3.18 -7.02 1.34
N CYS A 215 -4.07 -8.00 1.49
CA CYS A 215 -5.25 -7.93 2.37
C CYS A 215 -4.89 -8.16 3.84
N HIS A 216 -3.95 -9.06 4.12
CA HIS A 216 -3.55 -9.45 5.47
C HIS A 216 -2.46 -8.57 6.11
N GLY A 217 -2.20 -7.40 5.54
CA GLY A 217 -1.32 -6.38 6.12
C GLY A 217 0.19 -6.68 6.07
N GLY A 218 0.60 -7.72 5.35
CA GLY A 218 2.01 -8.10 5.25
C GLY A 218 2.84 -7.19 4.34
N ARG A 219 4.14 -7.47 4.30
CA ARG A 219 5.18 -6.65 3.68
C ARG A 219 5.68 -7.26 2.37
N GLY A 220 5.69 -6.46 1.31
CA GLY A 220 6.31 -6.79 0.03
C GLY A 220 7.77 -6.36 0.01
N ASP A 221 8.58 -6.92 0.91
CA ASP A 221 10.02 -6.63 0.97
C ASP A 221 10.75 -7.27 -0.22
N ALA A 222 11.87 -6.65 -0.64
CA ALA A 222 12.69 -7.20 -1.71
C ALA A 222 13.37 -8.49 -1.25
N LEU A 223 13.64 -9.39 -2.21
CA LEU A 223 14.51 -10.53 -1.94
C LEU A 223 15.94 -10.04 -1.72
N THR A 224 16.65 -10.69 -0.82
CA THR A 224 18.08 -10.50 -0.61
C THR A 224 18.88 -11.07 -1.80
N PRO A 225 20.13 -10.62 -2.00
CA PRO A 225 21.03 -11.25 -2.96
C PRO A 225 21.13 -12.77 -2.77
N PRO A 226 21.50 -13.51 -3.82
CA PRO A 226 21.63 -14.96 -3.77
C PRO A 226 22.49 -15.45 -2.60
N ALA A 227 22.03 -16.50 -1.93
CA ALA A 227 22.86 -17.26 -0.99
C ALA A 227 23.89 -18.12 -1.75
N ALA A 228 24.75 -18.83 -1.00
CA ALA A 228 25.78 -19.72 -1.57
C ALA A 228 25.24 -20.77 -2.56
N ASN A 229 23.96 -21.14 -2.46
CA ASN A 229 23.30 -22.07 -3.37
C ASN A 229 22.73 -21.42 -4.65
N GLY A 230 23.02 -20.14 -4.89
CA GLY A 230 22.56 -19.39 -6.07
C GLY A 230 21.12 -18.87 -6.00
N ASN A 231 20.38 -19.14 -4.92
CA ASN A 231 19.00 -18.70 -4.80
C ASN A 231 18.85 -17.44 -3.92
N PRO A 232 18.05 -16.43 -4.33
CA PRO A 232 17.73 -15.28 -3.48
C PRO A 232 16.88 -15.71 -2.27
N LEU A 233 16.92 -14.97 -1.17
CA LEU A 233 16.16 -15.28 0.05
C LEU A 233 15.23 -14.13 0.44
N PHE A 234 14.28 -14.39 1.35
CA PHE A 234 13.58 -13.31 2.04
C PHE A 234 14.50 -12.64 3.04
N ASN A 235 14.35 -11.33 3.20
CA ASN A 235 15.03 -10.57 4.25
C ASN A 235 14.57 -11.03 5.64
N LEU A 236 15.46 -10.86 6.62
CA LEU A 236 15.10 -11.00 8.03
C LEU A 236 14.42 -9.74 8.50
N VAL A 237 13.21 -9.85 9.02
CA VAL A 237 12.50 -8.72 9.63
C VAL A 237 13.05 -8.52 11.04
N GLN A 238 13.95 -7.57 11.21
CA GLN A 238 14.78 -7.46 12.42
C GLN A 238 13.99 -7.17 13.72
N PHE A 239 12.83 -6.54 13.60
CA PHE A 239 11.98 -6.20 14.74
C PHE A 239 10.97 -7.31 15.09
N SER A 240 10.75 -8.28 14.21
CA SER A 240 9.79 -9.36 14.44
C SER A 240 10.27 -10.26 15.58
N GLU A 241 9.33 -10.87 16.30
CA GLU A 241 9.68 -11.87 17.30
C GLU A 241 10.18 -13.17 16.67
N SER A 242 9.64 -13.55 15.50
CA SER A 242 10.01 -14.79 14.82
C SER A 242 11.45 -14.77 14.30
N LYS A 243 11.94 -13.58 13.89
CA LYS A 243 13.17 -13.35 13.12
C LYS A 243 13.42 -14.42 12.06
N SER A 244 12.34 -14.87 11.42
CA SER A 244 12.36 -15.97 10.46
C SER A 244 12.27 -15.45 9.03
N ARG A 245 13.05 -16.02 8.12
CA ARG A 245 12.88 -15.73 6.68
C ARG A 245 11.51 -16.24 6.24
N GLY A 246 10.81 -15.47 5.41
CA GLY A 246 9.46 -15.79 4.98
C GLY A 246 8.37 -15.35 5.97
N ASP A 247 8.74 -14.80 7.13
CA ASP A 247 7.84 -13.96 7.91
C ASP A 247 7.70 -12.60 7.22
N VAL A 248 6.51 -12.39 6.69
CA VAL A 248 6.11 -11.18 5.96
C VAL A 248 5.34 -10.21 6.84
N GLU A 249 5.26 -10.46 8.16
CA GLU A 249 4.46 -9.65 9.10
C GLU A 249 2.98 -9.56 8.68
N GLY A 250 2.47 -10.62 8.08
CA GLY A 250 1.06 -10.77 7.76
C GLY A 250 0.28 -11.22 8.99
N HIS A 251 -0.96 -10.77 9.13
CA HIS A 251 -1.80 -11.02 10.29
C HIS A 251 -3.13 -11.68 9.88
N MET A 252 -3.78 -12.40 10.80
CA MET A 252 -5.11 -12.98 10.57
C MET A 252 -6.21 -11.94 10.86
N HIS A 253 -7.03 -11.57 9.87
CA HIS A 253 -8.02 -10.52 10.07
C HIS A 253 -9.25 -11.05 10.82
N PRO A 254 -9.99 -10.20 11.54
CA PRO A 254 -11.27 -10.58 12.12
C PRO A 254 -12.29 -11.00 11.06
N PHE A 255 -13.17 -11.91 11.42
CA PHE A 255 -14.41 -12.18 10.71
C PHE A 255 -15.46 -11.17 11.13
N GLU A 256 -15.83 -10.29 10.20
CA GLU A 256 -16.85 -9.25 10.37
C GLU A 256 -18.20 -9.83 9.91
N VAL A 257 -19.08 -10.18 10.86
CA VAL A 257 -20.33 -10.89 10.56
C VAL A 257 -21.25 -10.04 9.68
N ASP A 258 -21.23 -8.71 9.86
CA ASP A 258 -21.97 -7.73 9.04
C ASP A 258 -21.48 -7.62 7.59
N ALA A 259 -20.32 -8.20 7.27
CA ALA A 259 -19.76 -8.26 5.93
C ALA A 259 -20.15 -9.55 5.17
N PHE A 260 -20.85 -10.48 5.82
CA PHE A 260 -21.20 -11.78 5.26
C PHE A 260 -22.69 -11.92 4.93
N GLY A 261 -22.97 -12.63 3.84
CA GLY A 261 -24.28 -13.14 3.49
C GLY A 261 -24.53 -14.50 4.13
N PHE A 262 -25.74 -14.70 4.63
CA PHE A 262 -26.20 -15.96 5.21
C PHE A 262 -27.44 -16.47 4.48
N ASN A 263 -27.76 -17.74 4.63
CA ASN A 263 -28.91 -18.37 3.96
C ASN A 263 -30.04 -18.58 4.98
N THR A 264 -31.29 -18.70 4.52
CA THR A 264 -32.43 -18.99 5.40
C THR A 264 -32.61 -20.49 5.67
N THR A 265 -31.85 -21.35 5.01
CA THR A 265 -31.86 -22.80 5.22
C THR A 265 -31.32 -23.15 6.62
N PRO A 266 -32.01 -24.02 7.38
CA PRO A 266 -31.53 -24.49 8.69
C PRO A 266 -30.10 -25.03 8.61
N GLY A 267 -29.29 -24.70 9.61
CA GLY A 267 -27.85 -24.96 9.67
C GLY A 267 -26.99 -23.87 9.01
N PHE A 268 -27.54 -22.97 8.19
CA PHE A 268 -26.80 -21.93 7.46
C PHE A 268 -27.31 -20.52 7.72
N THR A 269 -28.23 -20.36 8.68
CA THR A 269 -28.69 -19.05 9.10
C THR A 269 -27.60 -18.30 9.86
N ARG A 270 -27.67 -16.96 9.85
CA ARG A 270 -26.74 -16.12 10.61
C ARG A 270 -26.69 -16.54 12.08
N ALA A 271 -27.85 -16.71 12.71
CA ALA A 271 -27.96 -17.06 14.13
C ALA A 271 -27.27 -18.39 14.47
N GLU A 272 -27.28 -19.37 13.56
CA GLU A 272 -26.61 -20.67 13.74
C GLU A 272 -25.10 -20.60 13.48
N GLN A 273 -24.66 -19.74 12.57
CA GLN A 273 -23.25 -19.61 12.18
C GLN A 273 -22.45 -18.69 13.12
N GLU A 274 -23.08 -17.68 13.69
CA GLU A 274 -22.41 -16.58 14.41
C GLU A 274 -21.68 -17.02 15.68
N ALA A 275 -22.19 -18.01 16.42
CA ALA A 275 -21.48 -18.57 17.58
C ALA A 275 -20.15 -19.26 17.19
N ALA A 276 -20.13 -19.94 16.05
CA ALA A 276 -18.93 -20.55 15.49
C ALA A 276 -17.95 -19.47 15.01
N ILE A 277 -18.44 -18.43 14.33
CA ILE A 277 -17.63 -17.27 13.90
C ILE A 277 -17.02 -16.54 15.10
N LYS A 278 -17.77 -16.35 16.19
CA LYS A 278 -17.26 -15.79 17.45
C LYS A 278 -16.11 -16.61 18.02
N THR A 279 -16.23 -17.94 17.98
CA THR A 279 -15.16 -18.84 18.42
C THR A 279 -13.91 -18.71 17.53
N ILE A 280 -14.09 -18.64 16.21
CA ILE A 280 -12.99 -18.39 15.27
C ILE A 280 -12.30 -17.05 15.54
N ASN A 281 -13.07 -15.97 15.76
CA ASN A 281 -12.52 -14.66 16.14
C ASN A 281 -11.74 -14.73 17.45
N ARG A 282 -12.22 -15.48 18.45
CA ARG A 282 -11.48 -15.73 19.69
C ARG A 282 -10.16 -16.46 19.43
N TRP A 283 -10.10 -17.39 18.47
CA TRP A 283 -8.84 -18.03 18.09
C TRP A 283 -7.89 -17.07 17.37
N ILE A 284 -8.40 -16.22 16.48
CA ILE A 284 -7.60 -15.20 15.80
C ILE A 284 -6.91 -14.26 16.79
N LEU A 285 -7.57 -13.90 17.91
CA LEU A 285 -6.94 -13.13 18.99
C LEU A 285 -5.61 -13.74 19.44
N CYS A 286 -5.50 -15.07 19.49
CA CYS A 286 -4.27 -15.77 19.86
C CYS A 286 -3.10 -15.52 18.92
N SER A 287 -3.35 -15.09 17.68
CA SER A 287 -2.27 -14.72 16.74
C SER A 287 -1.66 -13.35 17.01
N TYR A 288 -2.31 -12.52 17.84
CA TYR A 288 -1.86 -11.17 18.15
C TYR A 288 -1.12 -11.11 19.48
N PRO A 289 0.02 -10.40 19.54
CA PRO A 289 0.73 -10.22 20.79
C PRO A 289 -0.05 -9.28 21.73
N LEU A 290 0.27 -9.35 23.03
CA LEU A 290 -0.41 -8.63 24.11
C LEU A 290 0.52 -7.57 24.72
N ALA A 291 0.03 -6.34 24.91
CA ALA A 291 0.84 -5.20 25.39
C ALA A 291 1.30 -5.34 26.85
N GLY A 292 0.54 -6.08 27.66
CA GLY A 292 0.72 -6.24 29.09
C GLY A 292 -0.02 -7.49 29.57
N THR A 293 -0.12 -7.69 30.89
CA THR A 293 -0.88 -8.83 31.44
C THR A 293 -2.37 -8.62 31.29
N SER A 294 -3.12 -9.70 31.04
CA SER A 294 -4.59 -9.69 30.99
C SER A 294 -5.13 -10.91 31.72
N THR A 295 -6.23 -10.73 32.45
CA THR A 295 -6.99 -11.81 33.09
C THR A 295 -8.12 -12.32 32.21
N ALA A 296 -8.38 -11.66 31.07
CA ALA A 296 -9.47 -12.04 30.17
C ALA A 296 -9.21 -13.44 29.56
N PRO A 297 -10.20 -14.36 29.58
CA PRO A 297 -10.00 -15.74 29.13
C PRO A 297 -9.55 -15.89 27.67
N GLU A 298 -9.86 -14.93 26.81
CA GLU A 298 -9.45 -14.89 25.41
C GLU A 298 -8.00 -14.46 25.20
N ASP A 299 -7.39 -13.79 26.18
CA ASP A 299 -6.00 -13.32 26.08
C ASP A 299 -4.98 -14.35 26.61
N GLN A 300 -5.42 -15.43 27.27
CA GLN A 300 -4.53 -16.42 27.88
C GLN A 300 -3.59 -17.13 26.88
N CYS A 301 -3.99 -17.20 25.62
CA CYS A 301 -3.18 -17.77 24.54
C CYS A 301 -2.25 -16.75 23.87
N ARG A 302 -2.37 -15.45 24.19
CA ARG A 302 -1.62 -14.39 23.52
C ARG A 302 -0.27 -14.22 24.20
N ARG A 303 0.78 -14.28 23.40
CA ARG A 303 2.15 -14.02 23.88
C ARG A 303 2.33 -12.54 24.24
N PRO A 304 3.22 -12.21 25.19
CA PRO A 304 3.67 -10.84 25.37
C PRO A 304 4.25 -10.28 24.07
N ALA A 305 3.96 -9.01 23.78
CA ALA A 305 4.58 -8.29 22.67
C ALA A 305 6.02 -7.93 23.01
N ASN A 306 6.92 -8.07 22.05
CA ASN A 306 8.24 -7.47 22.20
C ASN A 306 8.16 -5.94 22.09
N PRO A 307 9.21 -5.20 22.49
CA PRO A 307 9.15 -3.75 22.55
C PRO A 307 9.02 -3.02 21.20
N SER A 308 9.05 -3.74 20.07
CA SER A 308 8.97 -3.17 18.71
C SER A 308 7.75 -3.67 17.93
N GLU A 309 7.09 -4.72 18.43
CA GLU A 309 5.89 -5.26 17.83
C GLU A 309 4.68 -4.37 18.06
N TRP A 310 3.88 -4.27 17.01
CA TRP A 310 2.58 -3.65 17.08
C TRP A 310 1.55 -4.65 17.63
N GLN A 311 0.67 -4.17 18.51
CA GLN A 311 -0.29 -5.02 19.22
C GLN A 311 -1.51 -5.41 18.37
N GLY A 312 -1.66 -4.80 17.20
CA GLY A 312 -2.76 -5.06 16.28
C GLY A 312 -4.08 -4.44 16.72
N THR A 313 -4.63 -3.56 15.88
CA THR A 313 -5.92 -2.91 16.14
C THR A 313 -7.09 -3.86 15.90
N ALA A 314 -6.88 -4.84 15.02
CA ALA A 314 -7.77 -5.98 14.84
C ALA A 314 -8.10 -6.71 16.16
N ALA A 315 -7.13 -6.89 17.07
CA ALA A 315 -7.39 -7.58 18.33
C ALA A 315 -8.36 -6.80 19.23
N ALA A 316 -8.20 -5.48 19.32
CA ALA A 316 -9.14 -4.62 20.04
C ALA A 316 -10.53 -4.64 19.40
N LEU A 317 -10.60 -4.64 18.06
CA LEU A 317 -11.87 -4.71 17.33
C LEU A 317 -12.60 -6.03 17.55
N ILE A 318 -11.90 -7.18 17.53
CA ILE A 318 -12.53 -8.47 17.84
C ILE A 318 -13.24 -8.43 19.19
N LYS A 319 -12.59 -7.88 20.21
CA LYS A 319 -13.20 -7.74 21.53
C LYS A 319 -14.42 -6.82 21.48
N ALA A 320 -14.28 -5.66 20.86
CA ALA A 320 -15.36 -4.69 20.73
C ALA A 320 -16.59 -5.24 19.99
N TYR A 321 -16.39 -6.06 18.95
CA TYR A 321 -17.48 -6.72 18.22
C TYR A 321 -18.36 -7.62 19.10
N TYR A 322 -17.85 -8.05 20.27
CA TYR A 322 -18.59 -8.87 21.22
C TYR A 322 -18.74 -8.21 22.60
N GLY A 323 -18.67 -6.88 22.67
CA GLY A 323 -18.96 -6.13 23.90
C GLY A 323 -17.77 -5.91 24.84
N GLY A 324 -16.53 -6.17 24.40
CA GLY A 324 -15.31 -5.91 25.16
C GLY A 324 -14.65 -7.17 25.72
N ASP A 325 -13.85 -6.99 26.79
CA ASP A 325 -13.13 -8.08 27.46
C ASP A 325 -14.09 -9.16 27.96
N GLY A 326 -13.70 -10.43 27.80
CA GLY A 326 -14.53 -11.60 28.09
C GLY A 326 -15.55 -11.92 26.99
N LEU A 327 -15.66 -11.08 25.95
CA LEU A 327 -16.56 -11.26 24.81
C LEU A 327 -18.02 -11.55 25.26
N PRO A 328 -18.65 -10.70 26.11
CA PRO A 328 -19.93 -11.03 26.75
C PRO A 328 -21.11 -11.21 25.79
N ASN A 329 -21.11 -10.52 24.64
CA ASN A 329 -22.24 -10.58 23.71
C ASN A 329 -22.23 -11.89 22.91
N ALA A 330 -23.38 -12.57 22.86
CA ALA A 330 -23.53 -13.79 22.04
C ALA A 330 -23.47 -13.50 20.53
N THR A 331 -23.93 -12.31 20.13
CA THR A 331 -24.00 -11.83 18.75
C THR A 331 -23.00 -10.70 18.51
N PHE A 332 -22.62 -10.52 17.23
CA PHE A 332 -21.76 -9.47 16.73
C PHE A 332 -22.47 -8.10 16.79
N VAL A 333 -21.69 -7.05 17.05
CA VAL A 333 -22.14 -5.65 17.00
C VAL A 333 -21.90 -5.08 15.60
N ASP A 334 -22.95 -5.04 14.78
CA ASP A 334 -22.89 -4.69 13.34
C ASP A 334 -22.46 -3.25 13.08
N ASP A 335 -22.82 -2.33 13.97
CA ASP A 335 -22.66 -0.89 13.79
C ASP A 335 -21.53 -0.28 14.64
N TYR A 336 -20.59 -1.11 15.10
CA TYR A 336 -19.51 -0.64 15.98
C TYR A 336 -18.67 0.48 15.35
N VAL A 337 -18.55 1.58 16.08
CA VAL A 337 -17.66 2.71 15.81
C VAL A 337 -16.63 2.82 16.94
N PRO A 338 -15.31 2.86 16.68
CA PRO A 338 -14.31 3.02 17.74
C PRO A 338 -14.47 4.34 18.51
N GLU A 339 -14.17 4.33 19.80
CA GLU A 339 -14.29 5.51 20.68
C GLU A 339 -13.51 6.73 20.13
N GLY A 340 -12.31 6.52 19.57
CA GLY A 340 -11.50 7.58 18.97
C GLY A 340 -12.11 8.23 17.72
N TRP A 341 -13.15 7.64 17.13
CA TRP A 341 -13.95 8.26 16.06
C TRP A 341 -15.20 8.94 16.62
N GLN A 342 -15.84 8.32 17.63
CA GLN A 342 -17.01 8.90 18.30
C GLN A 342 -16.66 10.21 19.00
N SER A 343 -15.58 10.23 19.78
CA SER A 343 -15.12 11.41 20.54
C SER A 343 -14.69 12.56 19.63
N ALA A 344 -14.19 12.27 18.43
CA ALA A 344 -13.89 13.26 17.40
C ALA A 344 -15.13 13.81 16.67
N GLY A 345 -16.32 13.25 16.94
CA GLY A 345 -17.55 13.60 16.21
C GLY A 345 -17.54 13.15 14.75
N GLN A 346 -16.79 12.10 14.41
CA GLN A 346 -16.55 11.63 13.03
C GLN A 346 -17.14 10.24 12.76
N SER A 347 -18.13 9.80 13.54
CA SER A 347 -18.81 8.52 13.36
C SER A 347 -19.34 8.35 11.94
N THR A 348 -20.01 9.35 11.37
CA THR A 348 -20.56 9.28 10.01
C THR A 348 -19.48 9.04 8.94
N LEU A 349 -18.30 9.67 9.08
CA LEU A 349 -17.19 9.41 8.16
C LEU A 349 -16.65 7.98 8.32
N TYR A 350 -16.54 7.50 9.56
CA TYR A 350 -16.14 6.12 9.83
C TYR A 350 -17.10 5.12 9.20
N GLU A 351 -18.40 5.29 9.41
CA GLU A 351 -19.42 4.37 8.93
C GLU A 351 -19.58 4.37 7.41
N ASN A 352 -19.41 5.52 6.77
CA ASN A 352 -19.60 5.66 5.31
C ASN A 352 -18.34 5.31 4.50
N VAL A 353 -17.15 5.42 5.10
CA VAL A 353 -15.88 5.26 4.38
C VAL A 353 -15.01 4.18 5.02
N ILE A 354 -14.69 4.34 6.30
CA ILE A 354 -13.65 3.52 6.93
C ILE A 354 -14.14 2.08 7.12
N ARG A 355 -15.26 1.88 7.80
CA ARG A 355 -15.87 0.56 8.05
C ARG A 355 -16.09 -0.23 6.75
N PRO A 356 -16.81 0.28 5.74
CA PRO A 356 -17.13 -0.51 4.55
C PRO A 356 -15.98 -0.65 3.56
N SER A 357 -14.95 0.21 3.61
CA SER A 357 -13.96 0.29 2.51
C SER A 357 -12.49 0.27 2.88
N CYS A 358 -12.12 0.60 4.11
CA CYS A 358 -10.72 0.72 4.50
C CYS A 358 -10.33 -0.23 5.64
N ARG A 359 -11.24 -0.41 6.61
CA ARG A 359 -10.97 -1.01 7.92
C ARG A 359 -10.26 -2.35 7.82
N THR A 360 -10.86 -3.34 7.17
CA THR A 360 -10.39 -4.74 7.20
C THR A 360 -8.92 -4.90 6.83
N CYS A 361 -8.43 -4.17 5.83
CA CYS A 361 -7.02 -4.24 5.43
C CYS A 361 -6.11 -3.31 6.26
N HIS A 362 -6.62 -2.16 6.70
CA HIS A 362 -5.83 -1.16 7.41
C HIS A 362 -5.56 -1.55 8.87
N ILE A 363 -6.54 -2.14 9.57
CA ILE A 363 -6.42 -2.61 10.97
C ILE A 363 -5.43 -3.76 11.16
N MET A 364 -4.83 -4.21 10.06
CA MET A 364 -3.84 -5.28 9.93
C MET A 364 -2.43 -4.74 9.65
N ARG A 365 -2.30 -3.42 9.47
CA ARG A 365 -1.05 -2.75 9.11
C ARG A 365 -0.58 -1.86 10.24
N GLY A 366 0.71 -1.95 10.53
CA GLY A 366 1.37 -1.07 11.49
C GLY A 366 2.66 -1.68 12.01
N THR A 367 3.48 -0.82 12.62
CA THR A 367 4.55 -1.23 13.55
C THR A 367 4.38 -0.43 14.83
N ARG A 368 5.05 -0.82 15.93
CA ARG A 368 4.93 -0.06 17.17
C ARG A 368 5.39 1.40 17.02
N GLY A 369 6.45 1.61 16.24
CA GLY A 369 6.96 2.95 15.93
C GLY A 369 6.14 3.72 14.89
N ASN A 370 5.14 3.10 14.26
CA ASN A 370 4.24 3.74 13.30
C ASN A 370 2.96 2.90 13.12
N SER A 371 1.91 3.25 13.87
CA SER A 371 0.62 2.54 13.85
C SER A 371 -0.50 3.36 13.22
N ASP A 372 -0.21 4.54 12.67
CA ASP A 372 -1.25 5.47 12.22
C ASP A 372 -2.03 4.95 11.01
N ILE A 373 -1.41 4.05 10.22
CA ILE A 373 -2.03 3.44 9.04
C ILE A 373 -3.21 2.53 9.38
N ASP A 374 -3.41 2.17 10.65
CA ASP A 374 -4.53 1.35 11.11
C ASP A 374 -5.88 2.08 11.16
N PHE A 375 -5.84 3.42 11.12
CA PHE A 375 -7.00 4.30 11.19
C PHE A 375 -7.92 4.05 12.40
N HIS A 376 -7.37 3.59 13.53
CA HIS A 376 -8.17 3.31 14.72
C HIS A 376 -8.85 4.55 15.30
N THR A 377 -8.25 5.73 15.12
CA THR A 377 -8.82 7.02 15.52
C THR A 377 -8.93 7.96 14.33
N TYR A 378 -9.73 9.02 14.46
CA TYR A 378 -9.84 10.03 13.42
C TYR A 378 -8.51 10.74 13.16
N GLU A 379 -7.71 11.03 14.20
CA GLU A 379 -6.42 11.71 14.07
C GLU A 379 -5.44 10.90 13.23
N LYS A 380 -5.43 9.57 13.41
CA LYS A 380 -4.61 8.65 12.63
C LYS A 380 -4.99 8.66 11.14
N PHE A 381 -6.28 8.61 10.84
CA PHE A 381 -6.77 8.78 9.47
C PHE A 381 -6.43 10.16 8.90
N ARG A 382 -6.63 11.21 9.70
CA ARG A 382 -6.32 12.59 9.33
C ARG A 382 -4.84 12.79 8.99
N ALA A 383 -3.93 12.13 9.71
CA ALA A 383 -2.50 12.22 9.46
C ALA A 383 -2.08 11.76 8.04
N TYR A 384 -2.89 10.92 7.40
CA TYR A 384 -2.66 10.40 6.04
C TYR A 384 -3.39 11.19 4.94
N ASN A 385 -3.95 12.38 5.22
CA ASN A 385 -4.75 13.15 4.26
C ASN A 385 -4.07 13.34 2.89
N ASP A 386 -2.75 13.55 2.85
CA ASP A 386 -1.96 13.70 1.63
C ASP A 386 -1.95 12.39 0.80
N ARG A 387 -1.74 11.25 1.46
CA ARG A 387 -1.77 9.93 0.82
C ARG A 387 -3.17 9.52 0.41
N ILE A 388 -4.19 9.87 1.20
CA ILE A 388 -5.60 9.63 0.88
C ILE A 388 -5.98 10.37 -0.40
N LYS A 389 -5.61 11.65 -0.51
CA LYS A 389 -5.79 12.42 -1.75
C LYS A 389 -5.14 11.72 -2.95
N ILE A 390 -3.87 11.35 -2.82
CA ILE A 390 -3.12 10.71 -3.91
C ILE A 390 -3.73 9.37 -4.33
N HIS A 391 -4.06 8.50 -3.38
CA HIS A 391 -4.47 7.12 -3.70
C HIS A 391 -5.96 6.97 -4.02
N VAL A 392 -6.82 7.73 -3.33
CA VAL A 392 -8.28 7.63 -3.48
C VAL A 392 -8.77 8.65 -4.52
N GLN A 393 -8.50 9.94 -4.32
CA GLN A 393 -9.09 10.98 -5.17
C GLN A 393 -8.37 11.15 -6.52
N GLU A 394 -7.04 11.00 -6.54
CA GLU A 394 -6.24 11.25 -7.74
C GLU A 394 -6.05 10.00 -8.58
N ARG A 395 -5.51 8.93 -7.99
CA ARG A 395 -5.17 7.70 -8.73
C ARG A 395 -6.33 6.75 -8.93
N GLY A 396 -7.27 6.69 -7.99
CA GLY A 396 -8.26 5.62 -7.98
C GLY A 396 -7.63 4.23 -7.84
N ASN A 397 -6.57 4.10 -7.05
CA ASN A 397 -5.93 2.80 -6.79
C ASN A 397 -6.16 2.28 -5.37
N MET A 398 -7.11 2.90 -4.67
CA MET A 398 -7.66 2.47 -3.39
C MET A 398 -9.18 2.66 -3.42
N PRO A 399 -9.97 1.78 -2.78
CA PRO A 399 -9.57 0.56 -2.06
C PRO A 399 -8.97 -0.55 -2.96
N LEU A 400 -8.13 -1.44 -2.40
CA LEU A 400 -7.38 -2.48 -3.15
C LEU A 400 -8.14 -3.80 -3.39
N ALA A 401 -9.44 -3.84 -3.16
CA ALA A 401 -10.29 -5.00 -3.43
C ALA A 401 -11.39 -4.61 -4.42
N LYS A 402 -11.64 -5.46 -5.44
CA LYS A 402 -12.55 -5.14 -6.57
C LYS A 402 -13.94 -4.72 -6.09
N ILE A 403 -14.59 -5.55 -5.28
CA ILE A 403 -15.99 -5.37 -4.89
C ILE A 403 -16.12 -4.11 -4.03
N VAL A 404 -15.24 -3.97 -3.04
CA VAL A 404 -15.13 -2.76 -2.22
C VAL A 404 -14.90 -1.51 -3.07
N TYR A 405 -13.97 -1.57 -4.02
CA TYR A 405 -13.66 -0.46 -4.92
C TYR A 405 -14.89 -0.03 -5.71
N THR A 406 -15.55 -0.98 -6.38
CA THR A 406 -16.76 -0.69 -7.17
C THR A 406 -17.85 -0.07 -6.30
N ALA A 407 -18.11 -0.64 -5.11
CA ALA A 407 -19.11 -0.12 -4.18
C ALA A 407 -18.75 1.29 -3.67
N PHE A 408 -17.48 1.52 -3.35
CA PHE A 408 -16.99 2.82 -2.88
C PHE A 408 -17.23 3.91 -3.94
N TYR A 409 -16.74 3.72 -5.18
CA TYR A 409 -16.84 4.74 -6.23
C TYR A 409 -18.25 4.91 -6.80
N ALA A 410 -19.10 3.88 -6.73
CA ALA A 410 -20.52 4.00 -7.10
C ALA A 410 -21.38 4.66 -6.01
N GLY A 411 -20.92 4.64 -4.75
CA GLY A 411 -21.66 5.14 -3.59
C GLY A 411 -21.31 6.57 -3.18
N THR A 412 -21.49 6.87 -1.90
CA THR A 412 -21.21 8.19 -1.29
C THR A 412 -19.75 8.38 -0.89
N GLY A 413 -18.92 7.33 -1.01
CA GLY A 413 -17.52 7.31 -0.58
C GLY A 413 -16.68 8.47 -1.11
N PRO A 414 -16.62 8.70 -2.45
CA PRO A 414 -15.86 9.80 -3.03
C PRO A 414 -16.30 11.18 -2.52
N ASN A 415 -17.60 11.39 -2.32
CA ASN A 415 -18.11 12.65 -1.79
C ASN A 415 -17.72 12.85 -0.32
N SER A 416 -17.79 11.80 0.50
CA SER A 416 -17.37 11.84 1.90
C SER A 416 -15.86 12.15 2.02
N VAL A 417 -15.03 11.48 1.21
CA VAL A 417 -13.59 11.72 1.16
C VAL A 417 -13.28 13.13 0.66
N ALA A 418 -13.97 13.62 -0.37
CA ALA A 418 -13.77 14.98 -0.87
C ALA A 418 -14.12 16.05 0.17
N THR A 419 -15.20 15.85 0.94
CA THR A 419 -15.54 16.74 2.07
C THR A 419 -14.44 16.74 3.13
N PHE A 420 -13.97 15.55 3.52
CA PHE A 420 -12.88 15.41 4.48
C PHE A 420 -11.60 16.12 4.00
N LEU A 421 -11.19 15.88 2.75
CA LEU A 421 -9.98 16.46 2.18
C LEU A 421 -10.07 17.98 2.03
N ALA A 422 -11.23 18.52 1.62
CA ALA A 422 -11.47 19.95 1.57
C ALA A 422 -11.33 20.59 2.97
N ALA A 423 -11.83 19.93 4.01
CA ALA A 423 -11.66 20.38 5.40
C ALA A 423 -10.18 20.35 5.87
N GLN A 424 -9.32 19.57 5.22
CA GLN A 424 -7.87 19.59 5.45
C GLN A 424 -7.11 20.60 4.56
N GLY A 425 -7.82 21.43 3.80
CA GLY A 425 -7.23 22.43 2.91
C GLY A 425 -6.82 21.92 1.53
N HIS A 426 -7.17 20.68 1.17
CA HIS A 426 -6.89 20.16 -0.17
C HIS A 426 -7.92 20.64 -1.20
N THR A 427 -7.47 20.83 -2.43
CA THR A 427 -8.39 20.94 -3.58
C THR A 427 -8.99 19.57 -3.87
N ALA A 428 -10.23 19.38 -3.40
CA ALA A 428 -10.95 18.11 -3.47
C ALA A 428 -12.28 18.17 -4.24
N ARG A 429 -12.71 19.39 -4.58
CA ARG A 429 -13.94 19.66 -5.32
C ARG A 429 -13.69 20.61 -6.48
N ASP A 430 -14.51 20.50 -7.51
CA ASP A 430 -14.52 21.46 -8.62
C ASP A 430 -15.26 22.76 -8.23
N SER A 431 -15.33 23.72 -9.15
CA SER A 431 -16.01 25.00 -8.95
C SER A 431 -17.53 24.88 -8.78
N ALA A 432 -18.14 23.78 -9.22
CA ALA A 432 -19.54 23.46 -9.01
C ALA A 432 -19.79 22.71 -7.69
N GLY A 433 -18.73 22.44 -6.92
CA GLY A 433 -18.79 21.72 -5.65
C GLY A 433 -18.84 20.20 -5.79
N ALA A 434 -18.71 19.63 -6.99
CA ALA A 434 -18.66 18.18 -7.18
C ALA A 434 -17.30 17.62 -6.73
N ALA A 435 -17.28 16.39 -6.19
CA ALA A 435 -16.04 15.73 -5.81
C ALA A 435 -15.16 15.50 -7.05
N LEU A 436 -13.86 15.82 -6.93
CA LEU A 436 -12.90 15.45 -7.95
C LEU A 436 -12.67 13.94 -7.94
N LEU A 437 -12.74 13.31 -9.10
CA LEU A 437 -12.63 11.86 -9.25
C LEU A 437 -11.37 11.47 -10.05
N PRO A 438 -10.88 10.23 -9.86
CA PRO A 438 -9.87 9.65 -10.75
C PRO A 438 -10.29 9.70 -12.22
N GLY A 439 -9.32 9.69 -13.14
CA GLY A 439 -9.56 9.80 -14.58
C GLY A 439 -9.30 11.19 -15.16
N ARG A 440 -9.10 12.22 -14.32
CA ARG A 440 -8.68 13.56 -14.78
C ARG A 440 -7.16 13.65 -14.93
N PRO A 441 -6.64 14.41 -15.90
CA PRO A 441 -5.19 14.61 -16.08
C PRO A 441 -4.60 15.37 -14.89
N ILE A 442 -3.52 14.85 -14.30
CA ILE A 442 -2.83 15.46 -13.16
C ILE A 442 -1.34 15.52 -13.48
N ALA A 443 -0.79 16.73 -13.61
CA ALA A 443 0.63 16.95 -13.79
C ALA A 443 1.39 16.60 -12.51
N VAL A 444 2.53 15.91 -12.66
CA VAL A 444 3.45 15.59 -11.56
C VAL A 444 4.88 15.79 -12.05
N THR A 445 5.66 16.66 -11.40
CA THR A 445 7.04 17.01 -11.77
C THR A 445 8.12 16.39 -10.88
N GLY A 446 7.71 15.65 -9.83
CA GLY A 446 8.58 15.19 -8.75
C GLY A 446 8.98 16.32 -7.78
N PRO A 447 9.74 16.02 -6.71
CA PRO A 447 10.19 17.02 -5.74
C PRO A 447 11.14 18.06 -6.35
N ASP A 448 11.31 19.21 -5.69
CA ASP A 448 12.32 20.21 -6.02
C ASP A 448 13.75 19.64 -5.92
N ARG A 449 14.67 20.11 -6.76
CA ARG A 449 15.99 19.46 -6.95
C ARG A 449 17.15 20.43 -6.95
N VAL A 450 18.28 19.95 -6.45
CA VAL A 450 19.59 20.55 -6.67
C VAL A 450 20.30 19.84 -7.83
N LEU A 451 20.87 20.61 -8.75
CA LEU A 451 21.49 20.16 -10.00
C LEU A 451 22.92 20.71 -10.13
N ALA A 452 23.75 20.03 -10.92
CA ALA A 452 25.01 20.61 -11.40
C ALA A 452 24.76 21.42 -12.69
N PRO A 453 25.65 22.38 -13.04
CA PRO A 453 25.58 23.07 -14.33
C PRO A 453 25.64 22.07 -15.49
N GLY A 454 24.81 22.30 -16.51
CA GLY A 454 24.71 21.48 -17.71
C GLY A 454 23.30 20.89 -17.90
N ASN A 455 23.26 19.70 -18.51
CA ASN A 455 22.02 19.01 -18.82
C ASN A 455 21.48 18.25 -17.61
N SER A 456 20.17 18.24 -17.44
CA SER A 456 19.45 17.43 -16.46
C SER A 456 18.10 16.99 -17.01
N THR A 457 17.75 15.72 -16.78
CA THR A 457 16.43 15.19 -17.14
C THR A 457 15.39 15.61 -16.11
N LEU A 458 14.24 16.09 -16.57
CA LEU A 458 13.03 16.26 -15.75
C LEU A 458 12.10 15.07 -15.92
N TYR A 459 11.27 14.79 -14.92
CA TYR A 459 10.42 13.60 -14.90
C TYR A 459 8.96 13.99 -14.74
N GLY A 460 8.23 13.95 -15.85
CA GLY A 460 6.77 14.10 -15.92
C GLY A 460 6.05 12.75 -15.99
N SER A 461 6.78 11.63 -16.08
CA SER A 461 6.24 10.27 -16.25
C SER A 461 5.31 9.81 -15.13
N ASP A 462 5.36 10.46 -13.97
CA ASP A 462 4.49 10.16 -12.82
C ASP A 462 3.12 10.87 -12.94
N SER A 463 2.93 11.69 -13.98
CA SER A 463 1.66 12.35 -14.27
C SER A 463 0.56 11.33 -14.55
N LEU A 464 -0.63 11.59 -14.00
CA LEU A 464 -1.75 10.66 -14.07
C LEU A 464 -2.67 11.04 -15.23
N PHE A 465 -3.21 10.02 -15.92
CA PHE A 465 -4.17 10.19 -17.01
C PHE A 465 -3.71 11.20 -18.09
N ALA A 466 -2.40 11.30 -18.32
CA ALA A 466 -1.79 12.22 -19.26
C ALA A 466 -1.58 11.57 -20.63
N SER A 467 -2.02 12.25 -21.69
CA SER A 467 -1.78 11.90 -23.09
C SER A 467 -0.79 12.85 -23.76
N THR A 468 -0.69 14.11 -23.30
CA THR A 468 0.31 15.07 -23.77
C THR A 468 0.95 15.83 -22.60
N TYR A 469 2.15 16.35 -22.84
CA TYR A 469 2.95 17.08 -21.87
C TYR A 469 3.32 18.45 -22.45
N GLN A 470 3.37 19.47 -21.60
CA GLN A 470 3.80 20.81 -21.97
C GLN A 470 4.64 21.39 -20.84
N TRP A 471 5.96 21.40 -21.03
CA TRP A 471 6.91 22.02 -20.12
C TRP A 471 7.23 23.46 -20.54
N SER A 472 7.41 24.34 -19.56
CA SER A 472 7.78 25.75 -19.77
C SER A 472 8.70 26.26 -18.66
N LEU A 473 9.52 27.26 -18.98
CA LEU A 473 10.30 28.02 -18.00
C LEU A 473 9.45 29.18 -17.48
N VAL A 474 9.20 29.20 -16.17
CA VAL A 474 8.53 30.31 -15.48
C VAL A 474 9.55 31.37 -15.09
N SER A 475 10.74 30.96 -14.62
CA SER A 475 11.83 31.86 -14.26
C SER A 475 13.21 31.22 -14.44
N GLY A 476 14.24 32.08 -14.56
CA GLY A 476 15.65 31.70 -14.69
C GLY A 476 16.21 31.91 -16.10
N THR A 477 16.93 33.01 -16.29
CA THR A 477 17.49 33.43 -17.59
C THR A 477 18.63 32.52 -18.05
N GLY A 478 18.72 32.29 -19.36
CA GLY A 478 19.80 31.48 -19.97
C GLY A 478 19.61 29.97 -19.87
N ALA A 479 18.54 29.50 -19.20
CA ALA A 479 18.14 28.10 -19.26
C ALA A 479 17.32 27.78 -20.50
N THR A 480 17.35 26.52 -20.93
CA THR A 480 16.53 26.02 -22.04
C THR A 480 15.90 24.68 -21.70
N LEU A 481 14.79 24.38 -22.39
CA LEU A 481 14.14 23.07 -22.37
C LEU A 481 14.16 22.49 -23.78
N THR A 482 14.66 21.27 -23.92
CA THR A 482 14.56 20.50 -25.17
C THR A 482 13.61 19.32 -24.96
N ASN A 483 12.87 18.94 -26.01
CA ASN A 483 11.80 17.95 -25.94
C ASN A 483 10.74 18.28 -24.87
N ALA A 484 10.41 19.57 -24.73
CA ALA A 484 9.47 20.12 -23.74
C ALA A 484 8.04 19.58 -23.85
N THR A 485 7.72 18.81 -24.89
CA THR A 485 6.41 18.17 -25.06
C THR A 485 6.41 16.68 -24.70
N THR A 486 7.47 16.19 -24.06
CA THR A 486 7.63 14.78 -23.67
C THR A 486 7.49 14.59 -22.16
N ALA A 487 7.29 13.34 -21.74
CA ALA A 487 7.28 12.96 -20.32
C ALA A 487 8.66 13.15 -19.65
N THR A 488 9.75 13.24 -20.44
CA THR A 488 11.12 13.36 -19.93
C THR A 488 11.92 14.39 -20.75
N PRO A 489 11.65 15.69 -20.60
CA PRO A 489 12.40 16.72 -21.30
C PRO A 489 13.80 16.89 -20.68
N THR A 490 14.71 17.51 -21.42
CA THR A 490 16.02 17.89 -20.92
C THR A 490 16.04 19.38 -20.61
N PHE A 491 16.29 19.70 -19.34
CA PHE A 491 16.62 21.04 -18.87
C PHE A 491 18.12 21.28 -19.03
N PHE A 492 18.50 22.46 -19.51
CA PHE A 492 19.90 22.90 -19.57
C PHE A 492 20.04 24.27 -18.89
N ALA A 493 21.04 24.40 -18.02
CA ALA A 493 21.47 25.68 -17.48
C ALA A 493 22.96 25.62 -17.12
N SER A 494 23.75 26.60 -17.59
CA SER A 494 25.18 26.70 -17.29
C SER A 494 25.50 27.60 -16.09
N SER A 495 24.59 28.51 -15.74
CA SER A 495 24.78 29.46 -14.64
C SER A 495 24.23 28.89 -13.34
N VAL A 496 24.95 29.15 -12.24
CA VAL A 496 24.45 28.92 -10.89
C VAL A 496 23.25 29.84 -10.65
N GLY A 497 22.18 29.30 -10.09
CA GLY A 497 20.95 30.06 -9.91
C GLY A 497 19.75 29.20 -9.55
N THR A 498 18.62 29.86 -9.29
CA THR A 498 17.32 29.21 -9.09
C THR A 498 16.48 29.38 -10.35
N TYR A 499 15.89 28.28 -10.80
CA TYR A 499 15.05 28.17 -11.98
C TYR A 499 13.72 27.55 -11.58
N VAL A 500 12.63 28.03 -12.17
CA VAL A 500 11.30 27.45 -11.96
C VAL A 500 10.80 26.95 -13.30
N VAL A 501 10.57 25.65 -13.38
CA VAL A 501 9.93 24.99 -14.52
C VAL A 501 8.49 24.66 -14.17
N GLN A 502 7.63 24.56 -15.18
CA GLN A 502 6.23 24.24 -15.02
C GLN A 502 5.81 23.17 -16.01
N LEU A 503 5.03 22.20 -15.54
CA LEU A 503 4.37 21.18 -16.35
C LEU A 503 2.86 21.40 -16.34
N VAL A 504 2.26 21.33 -17.53
CA VAL A 504 0.83 21.11 -17.74
C VAL A 504 0.68 19.84 -18.57
N VAL A 505 -0.30 19.00 -18.24
CA VAL A 505 -0.62 17.80 -19.03
C VAL A 505 -2.07 17.86 -19.50
N THR A 506 -2.35 17.23 -20.63
CA THR A 506 -3.73 17.03 -21.11
C THR A 506 -4.03 15.54 -21.25
N GLY A 507 -5.28 15.17 -21.07
CA GLY A 507 -5.75 13.79 -21.21
C GLY A 507 -7.23 13.68 -20.89
N ASN A 508 -7.89 12.66 -21.44
CA ASN A 508 -9.33 12.43 -21.29
C ASN A 508 -10.20 13.69 -21.56
N GLY A 509 -9.80 14.50 -22.54
CA GLY A 509 -10.51 15.73 -22.93
C GLY A 509 -10.36 16.91 -21.97
N ALA A 510 -9.48 16.82 -20.95
CA ALA A 510 -9.23 17.88 -19.98
C ALA A 510 -7.75 18.31 -19.97
N THR A 511 -7.48 19.44 -19.30
CA THR A 511 -6.13 19.99 -19.06
C THR A 511 -5.90 20.10 -17.56
N SER A 512 -4.73 19.72 -17.07
CA SER A 512 -4.41 19.81 -15.65
C SER A 512 -4.15 21.25 -15.22
N ALA A 513 -4.28 21.51 -13.92
CA ALA A 513 -3.62 22.66 -13.31
C ALA A 513 -2.10 22.60 -13.55
N PRO A 514 -1.41 23.75 -13.67
CA PRO A 514 0.03 23.79 -13.76
C PRO A 514 0.68 23.34 -12.45
N VAL A 515 1.72 22.52 -12.55
CA VAL A 515 2.59 22.15 -11.42
C VAL A 515 3.99 22.70 -11.68
N GLN A 516 4.53 23.39 -10.67
CA GLN A 516 5.87 23.97 -10.73
C GLN A 516 6.87 23.12 -9.96
N GLN A 517 8.11 23.12 -10.44
CA GLN A 517 9.26 22.52 -9.78
C GLN A 517 10.39 23.55 -9.71
N THR A 518 10.96 23.70 -8.53
CA THR A 518 12.14 24.53 -8.29
C THR A 518 13.41 23.72 -8.53
N LEU A 519 14.28 24.24 -9.38
CA LEU A 519 15.59 23.68 -9.70
C LEU A 519 16.67 24.66 -9.25
N VAL A 520 17.58 24.22 -8.39
CA VAL A 520 18.72 25.03 -7.94
C VAL A 520 19.99 24.48 -8.55
N VAL A 521 20.60 25.22 -9.47
CA VAL A 521 21.87 24.86 -10.10
C VAL A 521 23.00 25.36 -9.22
N LYS A 522 23.88 24.46 -8.77
CA LYS A 522 25.05 24.77 -7.92
C LYS A 522 26.31 24.09 -8.45
N SER A 523 27.43 24.81 -8.43
CA SER A 523 28.75 24.28 -8.82
C SER A 523 29.60 23.81 -7.63
N ASP A 524 29.21 24.14 -6.39
CA ASP A 524 29.95 23.90 -5.15
C ASP A 524 29.39 22.74 -4.32
N LEU A 525 28.72 21.78 -4.98
CA LEU A 525 28.17 20.59 -4.32
C LEU A 525 29.31 19.67 -3.86
N ALA A 526 29.21 19.20 -2.61
CA ALA A 526 30.21 18.28 -2.04
C ALA A 526 30.35 16.98 -2.85
N ILE A 527 29.24 16.49 -3.41
CA ILE A 527 29.20 15.37 -4.33
C ILE A 527 28.31 15.79 -5.50
N ALA A 528 28.82 15.66 -6.73
CA ALA A 528 28.03 15.94 -7.92
C ALA A 528 26.80 15.02 -7.97
N PRO A 529 25.59 15.51 -8.30
CA PRO A 529 24.38 14.70 -8.31
C PRO A 529 24.51 13.38 -9.05
N GLY A 530 25.17 13.35 -10.23
CA GLY A 530 25.40 12.15 -11.03
C GLY A 530 26.43 11.15 -10.48
N ALA A 531 27.22 11.57 -9.47
CA ALA A 531 28.29 10.76 -8.88
C ALA A 531 27.87 10.05 -7.59
N ILE A 532 26.68 10.32 -7.05
CA ILE A 532 26.24 9.77 -5.75
C ILE A 532 26.02 8.27 -5.85
N LYS A 533 26.67 7.51 -4.95
CA LYS A 533 26.61 6.03 -4.85
C LYS A 533 26.04 5.57 -3.52
N PHE A 534 25.85 4.26 -3.36
CA PHE A 534 25.35 3.71 -2.10
C PHE A 534 26.27 4.00 -0.91
N ALA A 535 27.59 4.10 -1.11
CA ALA A 535 28.52 4.46 -0.05
C ALA A 535 28.18 5.81 0.60
N ASP A 536 27.75 6.79 -0.19
CA ASP A 536 27.36 8.13 0.30
C ASP A 536 26.06 8.06 1.11
N ILE A 537 25.11 7.27 0.62
CA ILE A 537 23.81 7.02 1.28
C ILE A 537 24.03 6.31 2.61
N LYS A 538 24.84 5.25 2.62
CA LYS A 538 25.24 4.51 3.81
C LYS A 538 25.89 5.43 4.84
N ASN A 539 26.81 6.30 4.41
CA ASN A 539 27.45 7.26 5.30
C ASN A 539 26.41 8.18 5.98
N VAL A 540 25.44 8.71 5.23
CA VAL A 540 24.36 9.52 5.82
C VAL A 540 23.52 8.69 6.80
N LEU A 541 23.11 7.46 6.44
CA LEU A 541 22.34 6.59 7.33
C LEU A 541 23.08 6.29 8.64
N GLN A 542 24.41 6.26 8.62
CA GLN A 542 25.24 5.94 9.79
C GLN A 542 25.63 7.17 10.62
N THR A 543 25.56 8.37 10.05
CA THR A 543 26.02 9.62 10.70
C THR A 543 24.91 10.61 11.02
N ALA A 544 23.75 10.54 10.37
CA ALA A 544 22.62 11.44 10.60
C ALA A 544 21.75 11.06 11.82
N GLY A 545 22.25 10.18 12.71
CA GLY A 545 21.53 9.72 13.91
C GLY A 545 20.51 8.61 13.66
N CYS A 546 20.39 8.07 12.44
CA CYS A 546 19.41 7.01 12.16
C CYS A 546 19.72 5.71 12.91
N THR A 547 21.00 5.40 13.15
CA THR A 547 21.47 4.21 13.89
C THR A 547 21.06 4.20 15.36
N ASN A 548 20.60 5.32 15.91
CA ASN A 548 20.05 5.40 17.26
C ASN A 548 18.90 4.40 17.44
N CYS A 549 18.02 4.26 16.44
CA CYS A 549 16.94 3.26 16.46
C CYS A 549 17.19 2.13 15.45
N HIS A 550 17.81 2.41 14.31
CA HIS A 550 18.08 1.44 13.25
C HIS A 550 19.34 0.60 13.54
N SER A 551 19.41 -0.05 14.71
CA SER A 551 20.50 -0.95 15.08
C SER A 551 20.05 -2.04 16.06
N ALA A 552 20.84 -3.11 16.15
CA ALA A 552 20.54 -4.24 17.03
C ALA A 552 20.58 -3.89 18.53
N THR A 553 21.24 -2.79 18.90
CA THR A 553 21.36 -2.28 20.27
C THR A 553 20.68 -0.92 20.46
N GLY A 554 20.06 -0.39 19.41
CA GLY A 554 19.42 0.92 19.42
C GLY A 554 18.17 1.00 20.29
N GLU A 555 17.70 2.24 20.44
CA GLU A 555 16.48 2.63 21.12
C GLU A 555 15.26 1.92 20.52
N LEU A 556 14.29 1.64 21.41
CA LEU A 556 13.04 0.98 21.08
C LEU A 556 11.94 2.04 20.87
N PRO A 557 10.95 1.79 19.99
CA PRO A 557 10.76 0.60 19.18
C PRO A 557 11.73 0.55 17.98
N ARG A 558 12.29 -0.64 17.71
CA ARG A 558 13.20 -0.84 16.59
C ARG A 558 12.44 -0.97 15.26
N PRO A 559 12.93 -0.31 14.20
CA PRO A 559 12.39 -0.41 12.86
C PRO A 559 12.85 -1.70 12.14
N PRO A 560 12.25 -2.02 10.98
CA PRO A 560 12.54 -3.28 10.29
C PRO A 560 13.93 -3.44 9.68
N LEU A 561 14.68 -2.36 9.53
CA LEU A 561 15.99 -2.36 8.89
C LEU A 561 17.00 -1.77 9.85
N PHE A 562 18.14 -2.43 10.00
CA PHE A 562 19.28 -1.88 10.69
C PHE A 562 20.27 -1.29 9.69
N TYR A 563 20.87 -0.16 10.07
CA TYR A 563 21.83 0.59 9.25
C TYR A 563 23.27 0.42 9.73
N THR A 564 23.48 -0.31 10.82
CA THR A 564 24.81 -0.75 11.26
C THR A 564 25.37 -1.83 10.35
N ASN A 565 26.69 -2.00 10.37
CA ASN A 565 27.34 -3.12 9.71
C ASN A 565 27.31 -4.34 10.64
N TYR A 566 26.84 -5.47 10.12
CA TYR A 566 26.79 -6.76 10.80
C TYR A 566 26.66 -7.87 9.76
N ASP A 567 26.92 -9.10 10.19
CA ASP A 567 26.70 -10.31 9.39
C ASP A 567 25.19 -10.51 9.12
N ARG A 568 24.77 -10.17 7.91
CA ARG A 568 23.37 -10.18 7.45
C ARG A 568 22.98 -11.52 6.86
N ASN A 569 23.94 -12.23 6.25
CA ASN A 569 23.69 -13.52 5.64
C ASN A 569 23.77 -14.68 6.66
N GLY A 570 24.40 -14.45 7.82
CA GLY A 570 24.57 -15.36 8.94
C GLY A 570 25.72 -16.36 8.76
N ASP A 571 26.72 -16.06 7.94
CA ASP A 571 27.84 -16.96 7.64
C ASP A 571 29.03 -16.85 8.62
N GLY A 572 28.96 -15.93 9.58
CA GLY A 572 29.97 -15.68 10.59
C GLY A 572 31.05 -14.68 10.18
N VAL A 573 30.98 -14.09 8.98
CA VAL A 573 31.92 -13.11 8.47
C VAL A 573 31.17 -11.83 8.08
N GLN A 574 31.82 -10.67 8.25
CA GLN A 574 31.30 -9.40 7.74
C GLN A 574 32.08 -9.01 6.48
N ASP A 575 31.45 -9.08 5.31
CA ASP A 575 32.13 -8.89 4.03
C ASP A 575 31.31 -8.07 2.99
N ALA A 576 31.75 -8.12 1.72
CA ALA A 576 31.09 -7.42 0.62
C ALA A 576 29.69 -7.97 0.29
N THR A 577 29.40 -9.22 0.67
CA THR A 577 28.08 -9.83 0.56
C THR A 577 27.11 -9.10 1.48
N ASP A 578 27.49 -8.84 2.73
CA ASP A 578 26.64 -8.08 3.66
C ASP A 578 26.38 -6.66 3.19
N GLU A 579 27.37 -6.03 2.57
CA GLU A 579 27.20 -4.70 2.01
C GLU A 579 26.20 -4.68 0.84
N LEU A 580 26.25 -5.68 -0.03
CA LEU A 580 25.27 -5.85 -1.11
C LEU A 580 23.86 -6.12 -0.57
N TRP A 581 23.76 -6.88 0.52
CA TRP A 581 22.49 -7.11 1.22
C TRP A 581 21.95 -5.82 1.83
N PHE A 582 22.80 -5.03 2.49
CA PHE A 582 22.42 -3.73 3.03
C PHE A 582 21.89 -2.80 1.94
N TYR A 583 22.61 -2.70 0.82
CA TYR A 583 22.16 -1.96 -0.35
C TYR A 583 20.77 -2.40 -0.83
N THR A 584 20.57 -3.72 -0.99
CA THR A 584 19.31 -4.27 -1.50
C THR A 584 18.14 -3.96 -0.57
N GLU A 585 18.34 -4.09 0.74
CA GLU A 585 17.32 -3.75 1.72
C GLU A 585 16.98 -2.25 1.74
N VAL A 586 17.98 -1.36 1.64
CA VAL A 586 17.74 0.09 1.57
C VAL A 586 17.06 0.47 0.27
N ARG A 587 17.51 -0.08 -0.86
CA ARG A 587 16.90 0.14 -2.17
C ARG A 587 15.44 -0.29 -2.19
N SER A 588 15.07 -1.31 -1.41
CA SER A 588 13.67 -1.74 -1.28
C SER A 588 12.75 -0.69 -0.62
N ARG A 589 13.30 0.40 -0.08
CA ARG A 589 12.55 1.52 0.50
C ARG A 589 12.35 2.68 -0.48
N ILE A 590 12.62 2.43 -1.76
CA ILE A 590 12.42 3.37 -2.85
C ILE A 590 11.15 3.00 -3.62
N ASN A 591 10.32 4.00 -3.89
CA ASN A 591 9.23 3.89 -4.84
C ASN A 591 9.65 4.51 -6.17
N PHE A 592 10.13 3.69 -7.11
CA PHE A 592 10.55 4.16 -8.44
C PHE A 592 9.38 4.59 -9.35
N THR A 593 8.14 4.40 -8.92
CA THR A 593 6.93 4.86 -9.65
C THR A 593 6.36 6.16 -9.09
N GLU A 594 6.86 6.60 -7.93
CA GLU A 594 6.49 7.85 -7.29
C GLU A 594 7.60 8.19 -6.29
N VAL A 595 8.67 8.83 -6.78
CA VAL A 595 9.91 9.00 -6.00
C VAL A 595 9.64 9.69 -4.66
N ALA A 596 8.80 10.73 -4.66
CA ALA A 596 8.39 11.47 -3.45
C ALA A 596 7.71 10.60 -2.39
N ALA A 597 7.14 9.45 -2.76
CA ALA A 597 6.51 8.51 -1.84
C ALA A 597 7.46 7.50 -1.20
N SER A 598 8.73 7.49 -1.60
CA SER A 598 9.73 6.57 -1.07
C SER A 598 9.81 6.72 0.45
N PRO A 599 9.58 5.65 1.25
CA PRO A 599 9.72 5.71 2.70
C PRO A 599 11.07 6.27 3.16
N ILE A 600 12.14 6.03 2.40
CA ILE A 600 13.50 6.53 2.72
C ILE A 600 13.65 8.05 2.56
N LEU A 601 12.75 8.71 1.81
CA LEU A 601 12.67 10.17 1.71
C LEU A 601 11.65 10.74 2.71
N ARG A 602 10.47 10.10 2.80
CA ARG A 602 9.34 10.61 3.59
C ARG A 602 9.58 10.53 5.09
N LYS A 603 10.07 9.40 5.60
CA LYS A 603 10.20 9.21 7.05
C LYS A 603 11.20 10.19 7.66
N PRO A 604 12.44 10.31 7.17
CA PRO A 604 13.40 11.24 7.76
C PRO A 604 12.99 12.72 7.61
N SER A 605 12.11 13.06 6.67
CA SER A 605 11.56 14.40 6.48
C SER A 605 10.31 14.70 7.35
N GLY A 606 10.08 13.93 8.41
CA GLY A 606 9.01 14.19 9.39
C GLY A 606 7.67 13.51 9.09
N ASN A 607 7.56 12.71 8.02
CA ASN A 607 6.29 12.08 7.65
C ASN A 607 6.18 10.65 8.20
N HIS A 608 5.47 10.50 9.32
CA HIS A 608 5.21 9.22 10.01
C HIS A 608 6.51 8.50 10.47
N HIS A 609 7.37 9.28 11.12
CA HIS A 609 8.62 8.84 11.75
C HIS A 609 8.65 9.23 13.23
N GLY A 610 7.54 9.01 13.94
CA GLY A 610 7.37 9.48 15.33
C GLY A 610 7.37 11.01 15.47
N GLY A 611 7.06 11.73 14.40
CA GLY A 611 7.17 13.20 14.33
C GLY A 611 8.62 13.71 14.16
N GLY A 612 9.60 12.82 14.05
CA GLY A 612 11.01 13.18 13.94
C GLY A 612 11.39 13.71 12.55
N LEU A 613 11.80 14.98 12.48
CA LEU A 613 12.54 15.53 11.37
C LEU A 613 14.04 15.34 11.61
N LEU A 614 14.72 14.64 10.72
CA LEU A 614 16.15 14.36 10.83
C LEU A 614 16.97 15.51 10.23
N VAL A 615 18.18 15.70 10.77
CA VAL A 615 19.12 16.71 10.29
C VAL A 615 19.40 16.48 8.81
N GLY A 616 19.30 17.54 8.02
CA GLY A 616 19.53 17.49 6.58
C GLY A 616 18.32 17.01 5.75
N PHE A 617 17.15 16.75 6.37
CA PHE A 617 15.95 16.29 5.68
C PHE A 617 14.77 17.30 5.68
N ASP A 618 15.01 18.56 6.02
CA ASP A 618 13.97 19.60 6.03
C ASP A 618 13.56 19.98 4.61
N THR A 619 12.42 19.45 4.17
CA THR A 619 11.88 19.68 2.82
C THR A 619 11.20 21.04 2.65
N SER A 620 11.06 21.84 3.73
CA SER A 620 10.57 23.22 3.65
C SER A 620 11.62 24.21 3.14
N LYS A 621 12.89 23.78 3.04
CA LYS A 621 14.03 24.60 2.63
C LYS A 621 14.34 24.44 1.15
N ALA A 622 15.04 25.41 0.57
CA ALA A 622 15.38 25.33 -0.85
C ALA A 622 16.38 24.21 -1.13
N PRO A 623 16.37 23.63 -2.35
CA PRO A 623 17.37 22.64 -2.73
C PRO A 623 18.82 23.10 -2.59
N GLY A 624 19.65 22.23 -2.04
CA GLY A 624 21.06 22.50 -1.78
C GLY A 624 21.32 23.34 -0.53
N GLU A 625 20.32 23.71 0.26
CA GLU A 625 20.53 24.25 1.61
C GLU A 625 21.11 23.18 2.55
N ALA A 626 21.91 23.59 3.54
CA ALA A 626 22.58 22.67 4.45
C ALA A 626 21.59 21.78 5.22
N THR A 627 20.44 22.32 5.61
CA THR A 627 19.36 21.64 6.34
C THR A 627 18.50 20.69 5.50
N ARG A 628 18.66 20.69 4.16
CA ARG A 628 18.01 19.78 3.20
C ARG A 628 18.99 18.86 2.46
N ARG A 629 20.29 19.05 2.67
CA ARG A 629 21.36 18.40 1.89
C ARG A 629 21.24 16.88 1.86
N ASN A 630 20.89 16.23 2.97
CA ASN A 630 20.75 14.77 3.01
C ASN A 630 19.56 14.30 2.18
N TYR A 631 18.42 15.00 2.23
CA TYR A 631 17.29 14.72 1.35
C TYR A 631 17.68 14.84 -0.13
N ASP A 632 18.42 15.90 -0.50
CA ASP A 632 18.90 16.11 -1.86
C ASP A 632 19.86 15.02 -2.34
N THR A 633 20.75 14.53 -1.47
CA THR A 633 21.64 13.40 -1.77
C THR A 633 20.84 12.14 -2.08
N PHE A 634 19.84 11.81 -1.25
CA PHE A 634 18.99 10.63 -1.48
C PHE A 634 18.12 10.79 -2.73
N LEU A 635 17.52 11.96 -2.94
CA LEU A 635 16.69 12.24 -4.10
C LEU A 635 17.49 12.06 -5.40
N ASN A 636 18.68 12.67 -5.49
CA ASN A 636 19.51 12.55 -6.68
C ASN A 636 20.05 11.13 -6.87
N TRP A 637 20.40 10.42 -5.80
CA TRP A 637 20.75 8.99 -5.88
C TRP A 637 19.61 8.16 -6.48
N ILE A 638 18.38 8.35 -5.99
CA ILE A 638 17.19 7.64 -6.50
C ILE A 638 16.96 7.95 -7.97
N LEU A 639 17.03 9.22 -8.37
CA LEU A 639 16.79 9.66 -9.74
C LEU A 639 17.86 9.15 -10.73
N ASN A 640 19.06 8.81 -10.26
CA ASN A 640 20.09 8.13 -11.04
C ASN A 640 19.93 6.60 -11.07
N GLY A 641 18.78 6.06 -10.63
CA GLY A 641 18.52 4.62 -10.57
C GLY A 641 19.03 3.94 -9.30
N ALA A 642 19.43 4.73 -8.29
CA ALA A 642 19.98 4.27 -7.02
C ALA A 642 21.19 3.32 -7.19
N PRO A 643 22.27 3.75 -7.87
CA PRO A 643 23.41 2.88 -8.18
C PRO A 643 24.12 2.39 -6.92
N TYR A 644 24.61 1.15 -6.96
CA TYR A 644 25.46 0.58 -5.90
C TYR A 644 26.87 1.19 -5.92
N GLN A 645 27.57 1.10 -7.06
CA GLN A 645 28.92 1.62 -7.32
C GLN A 645 28.92 2.69 -8.39
#